data_AF-A0A933EQS9-F1
#
_entry.id   AF-A0A933EQS9-F1
#
_cell.length_a   1.000
_cell.length_b   1.000
_cell.length_c   1.000
_cell.angle_alpha   90.00
_cell.angle_beta   90.00
_cell.angle_gamma   90.00
#
_symmetry.space_group_name_H-M   'P 1'
#
loop_
_entity.id
_entity.type
_entity.pdbx_description
1 polymer ?
#
loop_
_entity_poly.entity_id
_entity_poly.type
_entity_poly.pdbx_seq_one_letter_code
_entity_poly.pdbx_strand_id
1 'polypeptide(L)'
;MRQVGRAVAALQIPRAGTLASFAVLIAFMAIVWPLTSLVHEVTVNFAAALLNVVTSSAITLQLLDALPVDKVYSSVAFSTIGNIRAQGVAVAEPLGHALHELLPPVFAEPELVAQGAWTSAVVASGSSLAARLLAVSLSGALLVFLGAILIQAGLSGRRLGLTCCGLSAKTVFILAGALLQVRVVTVIFGLTISFRDIEVMGLSLVFTKLLRLTPESYAALEATLDPFVSAILPVAVLASIFAVDLCVLKACVVLVSRRVRESVCPGTPEGQPCELRLAERATAFSRRLVTGSSAPVFVLLLVAGAGQDFARAKTNYTLDALPAIQPSEQAVVVEVTTTEPEVVPTPTPLPTPTPKPTPRIPVPSVVKIAGGNMQYVYTVNGVRQTIRGIGYNVNYFDLPERRRARLYDRDFAKMREMGINTILGWDQNLFDQVTLAKADEYGIGVVLPYHLPPEGNYLDPEYRESLKDKVITWVKRYKDQPALRMWGLGNEVLHDIKEKRQSKPFAEFYRDLAESVHEVDPNHPIIYREAEDVFVPTLKKALAPLLSDEPWLVYGVNIFTYRMGKVLTNWQEQGFDVPLVISEYGPTGLGPSDRPAAYLRMWGLMRRHPNLVLGGFMYVWSTNGPEALDRVFGLVDENNHPTDQTVEMMAATFAEEIQEEKETVALPPKDASETRVGSQ
;
A
#
# COMPACT_ATOMS: atom_id res chain seq x y z
N MET A 1 50.26 4.54 -50.84
CA MET A 1 50.24 5.94 -50.34
C MET A 1 49.21 6.88 -50.99
N ARG A 2 48.75 6.67 -52.24
CA ARG A 2 47.70 7.52 -52.86
C ARG A 2 46.24 7.26 -52.41
N GLN A 3 45.96 6.14 -51.74
CA GLN A 3 44.63 5.84 -51.18
C GLN A 3 44.44 6.32 -49.72
N VAL A 4 45.53 6.57 -48.98
CA VAL A 4 45.46 7.09 -47.59
C VAL A 4 45.18 8.61 -47.59
N GLY A 5 45.67 9.34 -48.61
CA GLY A 5 45.43 10.78 -48.77
C GLY A 5 43.98 11.15 -49.09
N ARG A 6 43.15 10.21 -49.59
CA ARG A 6 41.71 10.47 -49.85
C ARG A 6 40.83 10.21 -48.62
N ALA A 7 41.27 9.41 -47.66
CA ALA A 7 40.54 9.17 -46.41
C ALA A 7 40.71 10.34 -45.41
N VAL A 8 41.87 11.02 -45.40
CA VAL A 8 42.12 12.18 -44.52
C VAL A 8 41.43 13.46 -45.03
N ALA A 9 41.11 13.55 -46.33
CA ALA A 9 40.36 14.67 -46.91
C ALA A 9 38.83 14.61 -46.66
N ALA A 10 38.32 13.54 -46.04
CA ALA A 10 36.91 13.41 -45.64
C ALA A 10 36.62 13.94 -44.22
N LEU A 11 37.66 14.30 -43.45
CA LEU A 11 37.56 15.03 -42.19
C LEU A 11 37.60 16.56 -42.43
N GLN A 12 36.86 17.02 -43.44
CA GLN A 12 36.67 18.46 -43.63
C GLN A 12 35.87 19.02 -42.46
N ILE A 13 36.48 19.96 -41.76
CA ILE A 13 35.85 20.86 -40.79
C ILE A 13 34.51 21.32 -41.38
N PRO A 14 33.37 21.17 -40.67
CA PRO A 14 32.07 21.55 -41.19
C PRO A 14 32.10 23.03 -41.61
N ARG A 15 31.61 23.32 -42.84
CA ARG A 15 31.44 24.70 -43.34
C ARG A 15 30.72 25.56 -42.30
N ALA A 16 31.02 26.87 -42.22
CA ALA A 16 30.44 27.78 -41.23
C ALA A 16 28.88 27.72 -41.14
N GLY A 17 28.19 27.41 -42.24
CA GLY A 17 26.74 27.19 -42.27
C GLY A 17 26.23 25.92 -41.58
N THR A 18 27.02 24.83 -41.57
CA THR A 18 26.68 23.62 -40.82
C THR A 18 26.94 23.80 -39.32
N LEU A 19 28.03 24.46 -38.93
CA LEU A 19 28.30 24.79 -37.51
C LEU A 19 27.22 25.68 -36.90
N ALA A 20 26.75 26.71 -37.62
CA ALA A 20 25.66 27.57 -37.17
C ALA A 20 24.33 26.79 -37.00
N SER A 21 24.06 25.83 -37.90
CA SER A 21 22.87 24.97 -37.81
C SER A 21 22.96 23.99 -36.63
N PHE A 22 24.15 23.48 -36.31
CA PHE A 22 24.39 22.67 -35.10
C PHE A 22 24.23 23.49 -33.82
N ALA A 23 24.76 24.72 -33.76
CA ALA A 23 24.61 25.60 -32.61
C ALA A 23 23.13 25.96 -32.34
N VAL A 24 22.37 26.23 -33.40
CA VAL A 24 20.91 26.46 -33.34
C VAL A 24 20.17 25.24 -32.79
N LEU A 25 20.52 24.04 -33.27
CA LEU A 25 19.92 22.80 -32.78
C LEU A 25 20.26 22.54 -31.30
N ILE A 26 21.51 22.76 -30.90
CA ILE A 26 21.96 22.61 -29.50
C ILE A 26 21.21 23.60 -28.60
N ALA A 27 21.10 24.88 -28.99
CA ALA A 27 20.36 25.88 -28.23
C ALA A 27 18.87 25.53 -28.10
N PHE A 28 18.24 25.04 -29.17
CA PHE A 28 16.87 24.54 -29.12
C PHE A 28 16.74 23.37 -28.13
N MET A 29 17.65 22.40 -28.20
CA MET A 29 17.66 21.24 -27.30
C MET A 29 17.86 21.66 -25.84
N ALA A 30 18.76 22.60 -25.56
CA ALA A 30 19.02 23.11 -24.21
C ALA A 30 17.79 23.79 -23.57
N ILE A 31 16.89 24.34 -24.37
CA ILE A 31 15.64 24.98 -23.90
C ILE A 31 14.51 23.96 -23.80
N VAL A 32 14.34 23.13 -24.83
CA VAL A 32 13.19 22.22 -24.92
C VAL A 32 13.36 20.99 -24.02
N TRP A 33 14.58 20.52 -23.80
CA TRP A 33 14.82 19.35 -22.95
C TRP A 33 14.36 19.54 -21.49
N PRO A 34 14.71 20.63 -20.78
CA PRO A 34 14.11 20.93 -19.47
C PRO A 34 12.59 21.05 -19.51
N LEU A 35 12.03 21.66 -20.55
CA LEU A 35 10.57 21.79 -20.69
C LEU A 35 9.91 20.41 -20.82
N THR A 36 10.52 19.45 -21.53
CA THR A 36 9.99 18.07 -21.57
C THR A 36 10.00 17.40 -20.19
N SER A 37 11.00 17.68 -19.35
CA SER A 37 11.05 17.17 -17.97
C SER A 37 9.93 17.75 -17.13
N LEU A 38 9.72 19.07 -17.21
CA LEU A 38 8.66 19.75 -16.48
C LEU A 38 7.28 19.23 -16.90
N VAL A 39 7.03 19.13 -18.21
CA VAL A 39 5.78 18.60 -18.77
C VAL A 39 5.58 17.15 -18.34
N HIS A 40 6.65 16.35 -18.29
CA HIS A 40 6.58 14.97 -17.81
C HIS A 40 6.13 14.89 -16.36
N GLU A 41 6.79 15.61 -15.44
CA GLU A 41 6.45 15.56 -14.01
C GLU A 41 5.06 16.14 -13.71
N VAL A 42 4.65 17.22 -14.41
CA VAL A 42 3.28 17.75 -14.33
C VAL A 42 2.27 16.69 -14.76
N THR A 43 2.55 15.95 -15.83
CA THR A 43 1.65 14.91 -16.32
C THR A 43 1.61 13.69 -15.38
N VAL A 44 2.75 13.30 -14.77
CA VAL A 44 2.80 12.26 -13.74
C VAL A 44 1.96 12.67 -12.53
N ASN A 45 2.10 13.92 -12.06
CA ASN A 45 1.34 14.45 -10.93
C ASN A 45 -0.16 14.48 -11.22
N PHE A 46 -0.54 14.92 -12.43
CA PHE A 46 -1.92 14.88 -12.90
C PHE A 46 -2.48 13.45 -12.97
N ALA A 47 -1.72 12.50 -13.53
CA ALA A 47 -2.10 11.10 -13.61
C ALA A 47 -2.29 10.48 -12.22
N ALA A 48 -1.40 10.80 -11.27
CA ALA A 48 -1.52 10.39 -9.88
C ALA A 48 -2.80 10.94 -9.22
N ALA A 49 -3.09 12.24 -9.38
CA ALA A 49 -4.32 12.85 -8.86
C ALA A 49 -5.57 12.22 -9.49
N LEU A 50 -5.56 12.01 -10.80
CA LEU A 50 -6.66 11.40 -11.54
C LEU A 50 -6.92 9.95 -11.07
N LEU A 51 -5.86 9.14 -10.91
CA LEU A 51 -5.97 7.77 -10.41
C LEU A 51 -6.63 7.74 -9.04
N ASN A 52 -6.19 8.59 -8.12
CA ASN A 52 -6.76 8.66 -6.78
C ASN A 52 -8.25 9.04 -6.79
N VAL A 53 -8.64 10.03 -7.59
CA VAL A 53 -10.03 10.48 -7.71
C VAL A 53 -10.92 9.39 -8.35
N VAL A 54 -10.46 8.78 -9.45
CA VAL A 54 -11.24 7.77 -10.18
C VAL A 54 -11.48 6.53 -9.31
N THR A 55 -10.44 6.05 -8.64
CA THR A 55 -10.52 4.85 -7.79
C THR A 55 -11.32 5.09 -6.51
N SER A 56 -11.31 6.32 -5.99
CA SER A 56 -12.10 6.70 -4.80
C SER A 56 -13.54 7.11 -5.13
N SER A 57 -13.93 7.11 -6.42
CA SER A 57 -15.25 7.57 -6.83
C SER A 57 -16.35 6.55 -6.51
N ALA A 58 -17.54 7.05 -6.14
CA ALA A 58 -18.70 6.20 -5.86
C ALA A 58 -19.09 5.32 -7.06
N ILE A 59 -18.90 5.83 -8.29
CA ILE A 59 -19.20 5.10 -9.53
C ILE A 59 -18.28 3.89 -9.67
N THR A 60 -16.97 4.05 -9.41
CA THR A 60 -16.03 2.93 -9.48
C THR A 60 -16.36 1.85 -8.45
N LEU A 61 -16.74 2.25 -7.23
CA LEU A 61 -17.17 1.31 -6.20
C LEU A 61 -18.45 0.55 -6.61
N GLN A 62 -19.42 1.22 -7.22
CA GLN A 62 -20.64 0.58 -7.74
C GLN A 62 -20.34 -0.39 -8.88
N LEU A 63 -19.44 -0.02 -9.80
CA LEU A 63 -19.02 -0.90 -10.88
C LEU A 63 -18.29 -2.14 -10.35
N LEU A 64 -17.46 -1.96 -9.31
CA LEU A 64 -16.77 -3.06 -8.65
C LEU A 64 -17.75 -4.05 -8.02
N ASP A 65 -18.78 -3.54 -7.35
CA ASP A 65 -19.85 -4.36 -6.77
C ASP A 65 -20.66 -5.17 -7.80
N ALA A 66 -20.68 -4.72 -9.05
CA ALA A 66 -21.38 -5.41 -10.14
C ALA A 66 -20.55 -6.52 -10.80
N LEU A 67 -19.23 -6.56 -10.57
CA LEU A 67 -18.36 -7.57 -11.15
C LEU A 67 -18.50 -8.91 -10.41
N PRO A 68 -18.50 -10.06 -11.11
CA PRO A 68 -18.56 -11.39 -10.50
C PRO A 68 -17.18 -11.81 -9.95
N VAL A 69 -16.56 -10.94 -9.17
CA VAL A 69 -15.24 -11.14 -8.55
C VAL A 69 -15.35 -11.09 -7.03
N ASP A 70 -14.35 -11.64 -6.35
CA ASP A 70 -14.28 -11.58 -4.89
C ASP A 70 -14.25 -10.11 -4.41
N LYS A 71 -15.12 -9.76 -3.46
CA LYS A 71 -15.28 -8.37 -3.00
C LYS A 71 -14.09 -7.87 -2.19
N VAL A 72 -13.47 -8.73 -1.38
CA VAL A 72 -12.33 -8.38 -0.55
C VAL A 72 -11.12 -8.14 -1.44
N TYR A 73 -10.77 -9.11 -2.30
CA TYR A 73 -9.60 -8.98 -3.18
C TYR A 73 -9.77 -7.86 -4.21
N SER A 74 -10.98 -7.64 -4.71
CA SER A 74 -11.23 -6.52 -5.61
C SER A 74 -11.13 -5.18 -4.90
N SER A 75 -11.64 -5.05 -3.66
CA SER A 75 -11.44 -3.87 -2.80
C SER A 75 -9.94 -3.59 -2.59
N VAL A 76 -9.16 -4.62 -2.25
CA VAL A 76 -7.71 -4.52 -2.05
C VAL A 76 -7.00 -4.08 -3.33
N ALA A 77 -7.30 -4.71 -4.48
CA ALA A 77 -6.68 -4.38 -5.76
C ALA A 77 -6.98 -2.93 -6.18
N PHE A 78 -8.23 -2.49 -6.09
CA PHE A 78 -8.63 -1.12 -6.42
C PHE A 78 -8.03 -0.11 -5.46
N SER A 79 -8.04 -0.40 -4.16
CA SER A 79 -7.40 0.45 -3.15
C SER A 79 -5.89 0.55 -3.40
N THR A 80 -5.25 -0.54 -3.82
CA THR A 80 -3.81 -0.56 -4.14
C THR A 80 -3.52 0.32 -5.36
N ILE A 81 -4.26 0.17 -6.45
CA ILE A 81 -4.07 0.99 -7.68
C ILE A 81 -4.43 2.46 -7.45
N GLY A 82 -5.35 2.74 -6.55
CA GLY A 82 -5.78 4.09 -6.15
C GLY A 82 -4.92 4.76 -5.07
N ASN A 83 -4.06 3.99 -4.40
CA ASN A 83 -3.22 4.46 -3.32
C ASN A 83 -2.02 5.26 -3.88
N ILE A 84 -2.31 6.48 -4.30
CA ILE A 84 -1.30 7.45 -4.70
C ILE A 84 -1.84 8.85 -4.40
N ARG A 85 -0.99 9.72 -3.86
CA ARG A 85 -1.41 11.10 -3.56
C ARG A 85 -0.42 12.10 -4.14
N ALA A 86 -0.92 12.87 -5.10
CA ALA A 86 -0.16 13.96 -5.72
C ALA A 86 -0.06 15.16 -4.77
N GLN A 87 1.12 15.78 -4.67
CA GLN A 87 1.40 16.96 -3.84
C GLN A 87 1.92 18.16 -4.66
N GLY A 88 1.77 18.13 -5.99
CA GLY A 88 2.32 19.16 -6.90
C GLY A 88 3.69 18.80 -7.50
N VAL A 89 4.33 19.75 -8.16
CA VAL A 89 5.61 19.59 -8.87
C VAL A 89 6.65 20.52 -8.30
N ALA A 90 7.79 19.99 -7.88
CA ALA A 90 8.95 20.78 -7.45
C ALA A 90 9.88 21.02 -8.65
N VAL A 91 10.46 22.21 -8.71
CA VAL A 91 11.44 22.61 -9.72
C VAL A 91 12.65 23.21 -9.01
N ALA A 92 13.86 22.92 -9.50
CA ALA A 92 15.07 23.40 -8.87
C ALA A 92 15.18 24.93 -8.93
N GLU A 93 15.89 25.50 -7.97
CA GLU A 93 16.19 26.92 -7.95
C GLU A 93 17.04 27.37 -9.15
N PRO A 94 16.93 28.64 -9.58
CA PRO A 94 16.07 29.70 -9.02
C PRO A 94 14.63 29.69 -9.56
N LEU A 95 14.34 28.93 -10.63
CA LEU A 95 13.04 28.94 -11.30
C LEU A 95 11.92 28.41 -10.39
N GLY A 96 12.21 27.40 -9.57
CA GLY A 96 11.23 26.80 -8.66
C GLY A 96 10.58 27.79 -7.71
N HIS A 97 11.36 28.70 -7.12
CA HIS A 97 10.82 29.68 -6.17
C HIS A 97 9.77 30.58 -6.82
N ALA A 98 10.09 31.13 -8.00
CA ALA A 98 9.15 31.97 -8.76
C ALA A 98 7.88 31.20 -9.21
N LEU A 99 8.03 29.92 -9.57
CA LEU A 99 6.89 29.07 -9.95
C LEU A 99 5.99 28.74 -8.74
N HIS A 100 6.59 28.45 -7.58
CA HIS A 100 5.88 28.20 -6.34
C HIS A 100 5.10 29.44 -5.88
N GLU A 101 5.69 30.64 -5.92
CA GLU A 101 4.99 31.88 -5.60
C GLU A 101 3.84 32.18 -6.56
N LEU A 102 4.02 31.90 -7.86
CA LEU A 102 3.03 32.20 -8.89
C LEU A 102 1.81 31.25 -8.85
N LEU A 103 2.04 29.96 -8.60
CA LEU A 103 0.97 28.95 -8.60
C LEU A 103 1.21 27.85 -7.55
N PRO A 104 1.11 28.18 -6.24
CA PRO A 104 1.39 27.25 -5.14
C PRO A 104 0.60 25.93 -5.19
N PRO A 105 -0.68 25.88 -5.66
CA PRO A 105 -1.41 24.62 -5.75
C PRO A 105 -0.85 23.61 -6.76
N VAL A 106 -0.02 24.07 -7.71
CA VAL A 106 0.58 23.24 -8.75
C VAL A 106 2.06 23.01 -8.50
N PHE A 107 2.78 24.04 -8.10
CA PHE A 107 4.21 23.95 -7.83
C PHE A 107 4.49 23.85 -6.34
N ALA A 108 5.14 22.75 -5.94
CA ALA A 108 5.56 22.51 -4.57
C ALA A 108 6.87 23.25 -4.27
N GLU A 109 7.28 23.28 -3.00
CA GLU A 109 8.53 23.92 -2.58
C GLU A 109 9.75 23.34 -3.34
N PRO A 110 10.72 24.18 -3.77
CA PRO A 110 11.92 23.73 -4.49
C PRO A 110 12.76 22.71 -3.73
N GLU A 111 12.70 22.71 -2.40
CA GLU A 111 13.39 21.75 -1.53
C GLU A 111 12.91 20.30 -1.73
N LEU A 112 11.71 20.13 -2.27
CA LEU A 112 11.12 18.83 -2.57
C LEU A 112 11.57 18.26 -3.93
N VAL A 113 12.55 18.88 -4.61
CA VAL A 113 13.19 18.27 -5.77
C VAL A 113 14.02 17.07 -5.32
N ALA A 114 13.80 15.91 -5.95
CA ALA A 114 14.54 14.70 -5.67
C ALA A 114 16.04 14.91 -5.95
N GLN A 115 16.89 14.29 -5.12
CA GLN A 115 18.35 14.40 -5.28
C GLN A 115 18.80 14.02 -6.70
N GLY A 116 19.59 14.91 -7.31
CA GLY A 116 20.11 14.75 -8.67
C GLY A 116 19.10 15.04 -9.79
N ALA A 117 17.91 15.56 -9.46
CA ALA A 117 16.91 15.99 -10.42
C ALA A 117 16.87 17.53 -10.54
N TRP A 118 16.29 17.99 -11.65
CA TRP A 118 15.96 19.39 -11.86
C TRP A 118 14.47 19.66 -11.64
N THR A 119 13.63 18.64 -11.81
CA THR A 119 12.20 18.72 -11.53
C THR A 119 11.69 17.36 -11.04
N SER A 120 10.69 17.41 -10.17
CA SER A 120 10.11 16.25 -9.52
C SER A 120 8.61 16.41 -9.37
N ALA A 121 7.85 15.41 -9.80
CA ALA A 121 6.49 15.21 -9.30
C ALA A 121 6.62 14.82 -7.83
N VAL A 122 5.98 15.59 -6.96
CA VAL A 122 5.95 15.31 -5.52
C VAL A 122 4.75 14.42 -5.25
N VAL A 123 5.00 13.26 -4.69
CA VAL A 123 3.99 12.25 -4.35
C VAL A 123 4.18 11.86 -2.89
N ALA A 124 3.08 11.79 -2.14
CA ALA A 124 3.15 11.43 -0.73
C ALA A 124 3.72 10.01 -0.53
N SER A 125 4.48 9.82 0.55
CA SER A 125 4.91 8.49 1.00
C SER A 125 3.74 7.55 1.21
N GLY A 126 4.03 6.25 1.13
CA GLY A 126 3.00 5.23 1.24
C GLY A 126 2.12 5.11 0.01
N SER A 127 2.41 5.80 -1.09
CA SER A 127 1.80 5.53 -2.40
C SER A 127 2.24 4.16 -2.90
N SER A 128 1.34 3.29 -3.36
CA SER A 128 1.68 1.93 -3.78
C SER A 128 2.55 1.89 -5.04
N LEU A 129 3.39 0.88 -5.16
CA LEU A 129 4.26 0.73 -6.33
C LEU A 129 3.47 0.51 -7.62
N ALA A 130 2.34 -0.20 -7.54
CA ALA A 130 1.44 -0.40 -8.67
C ALA A 130 0.84 0.93 -9.16
N ALA A 131 0.38 1.79 -8.23
CA ALA A 131 -0.18 3.10 -8.57
C ALA A 131 0.89 4.04 -9.15
N ARG A 132 2.11 4.00 -8.60
CA ARG A 132 3.28 4.76 -9.13
C ARG A 132 3.57 4.37 -10.57
N LEU A 133 3.71 3.07 -10.86
CA LEU A 133 3.98 2.57 -12.20
C LEU A 133 2.85 2.90 -13.17
N LEU A 134 1.59 2.80 -12.72
CA LEU A 134 0.43 3.16 -13.53
C LEU A 134 0.38 4.65 -13.84
N ALA A 135 0.69 5.53 -12.87
CA ALA A 135 0.74 6.98 -13.08
C ALA A 135 1.82 7.35 -14.12
N VAL A 136 3.01 6.75 -14.02
CA VAL A 136 4.09 6.93 -15.01
C VAL A 136 3.67 6.40 -16.38
N SER A 137 2.99 5.25 -16.45
CA SER A 137 2.53 4.66 -17.72
C SER A 137 1.44 5.50 -18.38
N LEU A 138 0.47 5.99 -17.62
CA LEU A 138 -0.58 6.90 -18.10
C LEU A 138 0.01 8.22 -18.58
N SER A 139 0.97 8.78 -17.83
CA SER A 139 1.73 9.96 -18.27
C SER A 139 2.46 9.68 -19.58
N GLY A 140 3.14 8.53 -19.69
CA GLY A 140 3.79 8.08 -20.91
C GLY A 140 2.85 8.04 -22.11
N ALA A 141 1.66 7.45 -21.97
CA ALA A 141 0.64 7.42 -23.05
C ALA A 141 0.18 8.83 -23.44
N LEU A 142 -0.12 9.70 -22.48
CA LEU A 142 -0.51 11.08 -22.76
C LEU A 142 0.58 11.84 -23.54
N LEU A 143 1.84 11.66 -23.17
CA LEU A 143 2.98 12.34 -23.79
C LEU A 143 3.35 11.76 -25.16
N VAL A 144 3.25 10.44 -25.34
CA VAL A 144 3.46 9.81 -26.65
C VAL A 144 2.36 10.25 -27.62
N PHE A 145 1.10 10.27 -27.18
CA PHE A 145 -0.03 10.79 -27.95
C PHE A 145 0.15 12.27 -28.31
N LEU A 146 0.52 13.12 -27.35
CA LEU A 146 0.81 14.54 -27.60
C LEU A 146 1.99 14.70 -28.58
N GLY A 147 3.05 13.92 -28.41
CA GLY A 147 4.20 13.92 -29.32
C GLY A 147 3.81 13.56 -30.75
N ALA A 148 2.93 12.57 -30.92
CA ALA A 148 2.40 12.17 -32.22
C ALA A 148 1.56 13.29 -32.87
N ILE A 149 0.75 14.02 -32.10
CA ILE A 149 0.00 15.20 -32.57
C ILE A 149 0.96 16.29 -33.05
N LEU A 150 2.00 16.62 -32.28
CA LEU A 150 2.97 17.65 -32.64
C LEU A 150 3.73 17.29 -33.91
N ILE A 151 4.21 16.05 -34.03
CA ILE A 151 4.85 15.56 -35.25
C ILE A 151 3.90 15.70 -36.45
N GLN A 152 2.66 15.26 -36.30
CA GLN A 152 1.67 15.34 -37.37
C GLN A 152 1.33 16.79 -37.76
N ALA A 153 1.24 17.70 -36.79
CA ALA A 153 1.04 19.12 -37.04
C ALA A 153 2.21 19.71 -37.83
N GLY A 154 3.46 19.36 -37.50
CA GLY A 154 4.65 19.75 -38.25
C GLY A 154 4.68 19.20 -39.68
N LEU A 155 4.28 17.94 -39.88
CA LEU A 155 4.19 17.30 -41.19
C LEU A 155 3.05 17.86 -42.05
N SER A 156 1.91 18.18 -41.44
CA SER A 156 0.68 18.62 -42.13
C SER A 156 0.60 20.13 -42.33
N GLY A 157 1.39 20.92 -41.59
CA GLY A 157 1.33 22.37 -41.62
C GLY A 157 1.54 22.95 -43.02
N ARG A 158 0.65 23.85 -43.46
CA ARG A 158 0.98 24.83 -44.51
C ARG A 158 2.09 25.76 -43.98
N ARG A 159 2.81 26.47 -44.85
CA ARG A 159 3.92 27.37 -44.47
C ARG A 159 3.42 28.43 -43.45
N LEU A 160 3.49 28.11 -42.16
CA LEU A 160 3.43 29.09 -41.10
C LEU A 160 4.77 29.82 -41.11
N GLY A 161 4.76 31.11 -41.47
CA GLY A 161 5.95 31.96 -41.56
C GLY A 161 6.61 32.28 -40.21
N LEU A 162 6.29 31.53 -39.15
CA LEU A 162 6.88 31.68 -37.82
C LEU A 162 8.19 30.89 -37.76
N THR A 163 9.25 31.58 -37.40
CA THR A 163 10.55 30.98 -37.05
C THR A 163 10.74 31.10 -35.56
N CYS A 164 11.18 30.03 -34.91
CA CYS A 164 11.54 30.04 -33.48
C CYS A 164 12.96 29.52 -33.37
N CYS A 165 13.83 30.29 -32.71
CA CYS A 165 15.25 29.95 -32.54
C CYS A 165 15.98 29.65 -33.87
N GLY A 166 15.60 30.28 -34.99
CA GLY A 166 16.21 30.02 -36.30
C GLY A 166 15.74 28.73 -37.02
N LEU A 167 14.81 27.98 -36.42
CA LEU A 167 14.17 26.81 -37.01
C LEU A 167 12.79 27.15 -37.58
N SER A 168 12.39 26.45 -38.65
CA SER A 168 11.02 26.57 -39.17
C SER A 168 10.03 26.00 -38.15
N ALA A 169 8.82 26.59 -38.05
CA ALA A 169 7.77 26.06 -37.18
C ALA A 169 7.53 24.55 -37.38
N LYS A 170 7.60 24.05 -38.62
CA LYS A 170 7.49 22.61 -38.92
C LYS A 170 8.55 21.78 -38.20
N THR A 171 9.80 22.24 -38.28
CA THR A 171 10.95 21.58 -37.65
C THR A 171 10.81 21.59 -36.13
N VAL A 172 10.36 22.71 -35.56
CA VAL A 172 10.12 22.84 -34.11
C VAL A 172 9.07 21.85 -33.63
N PHE A 173 7.92 21.74 -34.31
CA PHE A 173 6.86 20.81 -33.93
C PHE A 173 7.30 19.33 -34.03
N ILE A 174 8.04 18.97 -35.09
CA ILE A 174 8.56 17.61 -35.25
C ILE A 174 9.58 17.28 -34.16
N LEU A 175 10.55 18.17 -33.92
CA LEU A 175 11.59 17.94 -32.91
C LEU A 175 11.02 17.92 -31.50
N ALA A 176 10.10 18.81 -31.15
CA ALA A 176 9.45 18.83 -29.85
C ALA A 176 8.65 17.53 -29.61
N GLY A 177 7.87 17.08 -30.60
CA GLY A 177 7.13 15.83 -30.48
C GLY A 177 8.03 14.59 -30.35
N ALA A 178 9.16 14.56 -31.09
CA ALA A 178 10.14 13.49 -30.97
C ALA A 178 10.85 13.50 -29.60
N LEU A 179 11.20 14.67 -29.06
CA LEU A 179 11.82 14.79 -27.74
C LEU A 179 10.91 14.33 -26.61
N LEU A 180 9.60 14.59 -26.69
CA LEU A 180 8.63 14.07 -25.73
C LEU A 180 8.61 12.54 -25.72
N GLN A 181 8.62 11.90 -26.90
CA GLN A 181 8.66 10.43 -26.98
C GLN A 181 10.00 9.87 -26.47
N VAL A 182 11.13 10.51 -26.79
CA VAL A 182 12.44 10.15 -26.23
C VAL A 182 12.43 10.27 -24.71
N ARG A 183 11.84 11.34 -24.15
CA ARG A 183 11.71 11.51 -22.69
C ARG A 183 10.98 10.31 -22.07
N VAL A 184 9.83 9.91 -22.62
CA VAL A 184 9.09 8.74 -22.12
C VAL A 184 9.96 7.48 -22.16
N VAL A 185 10.63 7.21 -23.27
CA VAL A 185 11.56 6.07 -23.38
C VAL A 185 12.65 6.13 -22.31
N THR A 186 13.31 7.28 -22.13
CA THR A 186 14.38 7.42 -21.14
C THR A 186 13.89 7.23 -19.70
N VAL A 187 12.68 7.68 -19.37
CA VAL A 187 12.09 7.49 -18.05
C VAL A 187 11.76 6.01 -17.81
N ILE A 188 11.11 5.34 -18.77
CA ILE A 188 10.73 3.93 -18.64
C ILE A 188 11.95 3.01 -18.53
N PHE A 189 13.00 3.23 -19.33
CA PHE A 189 14.25 2.48 -19.21
C PHE A 189 15.09 2.87 -17.98
N GLY A 190 14.79 4.01 -17.35
CA GLY A 190 15.35 4.39 -16.06
C GLY A 190 14.68 3.71 -14.86
N LEU A 191 13.58 2.98 -15.05
CA LEU A 191 12.92 2.23 -13.98
C LEU A 191 13.73 0.98 -13.64
N THR A 192 14.26 0.92 -12.43
CA THR A 192 14.86 -0.29 -11.86
C THR A 192 13.81 -1.02 -11.04
N ILE A 193 13.17 -2.04 -11.64
CA ILE A 193 12.14 -2.85 -10.99
C ILE A 193 12.65 -4.29 -10.87
N SER A 194 12.65 -4.82 -9.65
CA SER A 194 13.01 -6.20 -9.32
C SER A 194 11.81 -7.16 -9.41
N PHE A 195 12.02 -8.47 -9.36
CA PHE A 195 10.89 -9.40 -9.24
C PHE A 195 10.08 -9.16 -7.97
N ARG A 196 10.77 -8.90 -6.85
CA ARG A 196 10.15 -8.58 -5.55
C ARG A 196 9.23 -7.36 -5.63
N ASP A 197 9.60 -6.35 -6.40
CA ASP A 197 8.74 -5.19 -6.66
C ASP A 197 7.44 -5.58 -7.37
N ILE A 198 7.49 -6.56 -8.28
CA ILE A 198 6.29 -7.07 -8.94
C ILE A 198 5.44 -7.91 -7.96
N GLU A 199 6.06 -8.68 -7.08
CA GLU A 199 5.33 -9.35 -5.98
C GLU A 199 4.59 -8.35 -5.11
N VAL A 200 5.25 -7.24 -4.75
CA VAL A 200 4.66 -6.12 -3.99
C VAL A 200 3.44 -5.53 -4.71
N MET A 201 3.45 -5.46 -6.05
CA MET A 201 2.30 -5.02 -6.84
C MET A 201 1.10 -5.99 -6.82
N GLY A 202 1.21 -7.14 -6.15
CA GLY A 202 0.14 -8.13 -6.01
C GLY A 202 0.17 -9.25 -7.04
N LEU A 203 1.29 -9.44 -7.73
CA LEU A 203 1.42 -10.51 -8.73
C LEU A 203 1.34 -11.91 -8.10
N SER A 204 1.80 -12.06 -6.86
CA SER A 204 1.66 -13.30 -6.08
C SER A 204 0.18 -13.69 -5.92
N LEU A 205 -0.72 -12.73 -5.69
CA LEU A 205 -2.17 -12.97 -5.59
C LEU A 205 -2.73 -13.55 -6.89
N VAL A 206 -2.32 -13.01 -8.04
CA VAL A 206 -2.75 -13.51 -9.35
C VAL A 206 -2.27 -14.95 -9.55
N PHE A 207 -0.99 -15.23 -9.34
CA PHE A 207 -0.44 -16.56 -9.60
C PHE A 207 -0.96 -17.63 -8.62
N THR A 208 -1.19 -17.27 -7.36
CA THR A 208 -1.61 -18.23 -6.33
C THR A 208 -3.12 -18.42 -6.29
N LYS A 209 -3.93 -17.36 -6.41
CA LYS A 209 -5.40 -17.47 -6.32
C LYS A 209 -6.04 -17.72 -7.69
N LEU A 210 -5.55 -17.08 -8.76
CA LEU A 210 -6.11 -17.29 -10.11
C LEU A 210 -5.51 -18.52 -10.79
N LEU A 211 -4.18 -18.67 -10.74
CA LEU A 211 -3.47 -19.76 -11.44
C LEU A 211 -3.15 -20.98 -10.55
N ARG A 212 -3.44 -20.90 -9.24
CA ARG A 212 -3.32 -22.01 -8.27
C ARG A 212 -1.94 -22.68 -8.26
N LEU A 213 -0.88 -21.89 -8.44
CA LEU A 213 0.49 -22.40 -8.33
C LEU A 213 0.80 -22.80 -6.88
N THR A 214 1.50 -23.92 -6.71
CA THR A 214 2.05 -24.32 -5.40
C THR A 214 3.22 -23.41 -5.01
N PRO A 215 3.59 -23.33 -3.72
CA PRO A 215 4.75 -22.56 -3.28
C PRO A 215 6.04 -22.94 -4.01
N GLU A 216 6.26 -24.24 -4.28
CA GLU A 216 7.45 -24.73 -4.98
C GLU A 216 7.44 -24.33 -6.45
N SER A 217 6.28 -24.43 -7.10
CA SER A 217 6.10 -24.04 -8.50
C SER A 217 6.31 -22.54 -8.69
N TYR A 218 5.87 -21.74 -7.71
CA TYR A 218 6.05 -20.30 -7.70
C TYR A 218 7.52 -19.91 -7.48
N ALA A 219 8.23 -20.55 -6.53
CA ALA A 219 9.66 -20.32 -6.31
C ALA A 219 10.51 -20.66 -7.55
N ALA A 220 10.15 -21.72 -8.29
CA ALA A 220 10.80 -22.04 -9.56
C ALA A 220 10.54 -20.99 -10.64
N LEU A 221 9.33 -20.43 -10.69
CA LEU A 221 8.97 -19.34 -11.61
C LEU A 221 9.76 -18.07 -11.29
N GLU A 222 9.86 -17.70 -10.01
CA GLU A 222 10.66 -16.59 -9.50
C GLU A 222 12.12 -16.71 -9.95
N ALA A 223 12.77 -17.84 -9.64
CA ALA A 223 14.16 -18.09 -10.01
C ALA A 223 14.41 -18.03 -11.53
N THR A 224 13.40 -18.36 -12.33
CA THR A 224 13.48 -18.31 -13.79
C THR A 224 13.31 -16.89 -14.34
N LEU A 225 12.42 -16.09 -13.75
CA LEU A 225 12.04 -14.78 -14.26
C LEU A 225 12.89 -13.63 -13.71
N ASP A 226 13.32 -13.71 -12.45
CA ASP A 226 14.04 -12.62 -11.75
C ASP A 226 15.22 -12.04 -12.56
N PRO A 227 16.10 -12.86 -13.19
CA PRO A 227 17.23 -12.33 -13.96
C PRO A 227 16.82 -11.49 -15.19
N PHE A 228 15.60 -11.69 -15.70
CA PHE A 228 15.11 -11.07 -16.93
C PHE A 228 14.11 -9.94 -16.69
N VAL A 229 13.52 -9.85 -15.50
CA VAL A 229 12.45 -8.89 -15.17
C VAL A 229 12.86 -7.46 -15.46
N SER A 230 14.05 -7.05 -14.99
CA SER A 230 14.54 -5.68 -15.16
C SER A 230 14.76 -5.29 -16.63
N ALA A 231 15.00 -6.26 -17.51
CA ALA A 231 15.15 -6.03 -18.94
C ALA A 231 13.81 -6.10 -19.71
N ILE A 232 12.94 -7.04 -19.35
CA ILE A 232 11.67 -7.29 -20.05
C ILE A 232 10.61 -6.26 -19.66
N LEU A 233 10.51 -5.91 -18.38
CA LEU A 233 9.39 -5.09 -17.89
C LEU A 233 9.36 -3.69 -18.51
N PRO A 234 10.47 -2.93 -18.62
CA PRO A 234 10.45 -1.64 -19.31
C PRO A 234 9.99 -1.75 -20.76
N VAL A 235 10.39 -2.81 -21.47
CA VAL A 235 9.96 -3.07 -22.85
C VAL A 235 8.46 -3.37 -22.92
N ALA A 236 7.95 -4.19 -21.99
CA ALA A 236 6.53 -4.52 -21.92
C ALA A 236 5.66 -3.30 -21.59
N VAL A 237 6.09 -2.46 -20.64
CA VAL A 237 5.42 -1.20 -20.28
C VAL A 237 5.45 -0.23 -21.47
N LEU A 238 6.58 -0.08 -22.14
CA LEU A 238 6.67 0.78 -23.31
C LEU A 238 5.77 0.29 -24.44
N ALA A 239 5.76 -1.02 -24.71
CA ALA A 239 4.90 -1.62 -25.71
C ALA A 239 3.40 -1.42 -25.40
N SER A 240 2.99 -1.50 -24.12
CA SER A 240 1.61 -1.27 -23.71
C SER A 240 1.20 0.20 -23.91
N ILE A 241 2.07 1.14 -23.58
CA ILE A 241 1.87 2.59 -23.84
C ILE A 241 1.59 2.83 -25.33
N PHE A 242 2.47 2.35 -26.22
CA PHE A 242 2.28 2.52 -27.67
C PHE A 242 1.04 1.78 -28.20
N ALA A 243 0.68 0.63 -27.63
CA ALA A 243 -0.51 -0.11 -28.01
C ALA A 243 -1.81 0.64 -27.65
N VAL A 244 -1.87 1.25 -26.46
CA VAL A 244 -3.00 2.10 -26.02
C VAL A 244 -3.19 3.25 -26.99
N ASP A 245 -2.13 3.98 -27.32
CA ASP A 245 -2.20 5.11 -28.25
C ASP A 245 -2.65 4.69 -29.65
N LEU A 246 -2.18 3.53 -30.13
CA LEU A 246 -2.61 2.99 -31.41
C LEU A 246 -4.12 2.66 -31.40
N CYS A 247 -4.63 2.12 -30.30
CA CYS A 247 -6.05 1.84 -30.11
C CYS A 247 -6.88 3.13 -30.03
N VAL A 248 -6.45 4.12 -29.26
CA VAL A 248 -7.10 5.43 -29.15
C VAL A 248 -7.13 6.13 -30.52
N LEU A 249 -6.01 6.13 -31.25
CA LEU A 249 -5.94 6.72 -32.58
C LEU A 249 -6.90 6.02 -33.56
N LYS A 250 -6.95 4.68 -33.53
CA LYS A 250 -7.92 3.91 -34.34
C LYS A 250 -9.35 4.28 -33.97
N ALA A 251 -9.68 4.37 -32.68
CA ALA A 251 -11.02 4.75 -32.21
C ALA A 251 -11.40 6.17 -32.66
N CYS A 252 -10.49 7.14 -32.54
CA CYS A 252 -10.70 8.51 -33.04
C CYS A 252 -10.95 8.52 -34.55
N VAL A 253 -10.19 7.74 -35.34
CA VAL A 253 -10.40 7.63 -36.79
C VAL A 253 -11.78 7.04 -37.11
N VAL A 254 -12.22 6.02 -36.38
CA VAL A 254 -13.56 5.42 -36.53
C VAL A 254 -14.65 6.43 -36.16
N LEU A 255 -14.51 7.15 -35.05
CA LEU A 255 -15.50 8.14 -34.62
C LEU A 255 -15.58 9.34 -35.57
N VAL A 256 -14.44 9.86 -36.03
CA VAL A 256 -14.39 10.96 -37.00
C VAL A 256 -14.96 10.51 -38.34
N SER A 257 -14.58 9.33 -38.83
CA SER A 257 -15.13 8.80 -40.10
C SER A 257 -16.63 8.55 -40.00
N ARG A 258 -17.13 8.04 -38.88
CA ARG A 258 -18.57 7.92 -38.59
C ARG A 258 -19.26 9.28 -38.58
N ARG A 259 -18.70 10.27 -37.88
CA ARG A 259 -19.29 11.62 -37.80
C ARG A 259 -19.29 12.35 -39.14
N VAL A 260 -18.21 12.21 -39.91
CA VAL A 260 -18.13 12.71 -41.29
C VAL A 260 -19.14 12.02 -42.18
N ARG A 261 -19.30 10.69 -42.06
CA ARG A 261 -20.33 9.94 -42.81
C ARG A 261 -21.75 10.38 -42.44
N GLU A 262 -22.04 10.56 -41.15
CA GLU A 262 -23.33 11.07 -40.65
C GLU A 262 -23.62 12.49 -41.16
N SER A 263 -22.59 13.33 -41.30
CA SER A 263 -22.74 14.73 -41.74
C SER A 263 -22.79 14.88 -43.27
N VAL A 264 -22.15 13.98 -44.02
CA VAL A 264 -21.99 14.10 -45.49
C VAL A 264 -22.95 13.18 -46.25
N CYS A 265 -23.38 12.05 -45.67
CA CYS A 265 -24.35 11.13 -46.28
C CYS A 265 -25.53 10.87 -45.30
N PRO A 266 -26.37 11.88 -44.95
CA PRO A 266 -27.52 11.64 -44.09
C PRO A 266 -28.55 10.75 -44.81
N GLY A 267 -28.73 9.51 -44.34
CA GLY A 267 -29.82 8.62 -44.80
C GLY A 267 -29.44 7.43 -45.70
N THR A 268 -28.16 7.12 -45.93
CA THR A 268 -27.77 5.87 -46.64
C THR A 268 -27.76 4.65 -45.70
N PRO A 269 -28.48 3.55 -45.99
CA PRO A 269 -28.47 2.33 -45.17
C PRO A 269 -27.11 1.64 -45.10
N GLU A 270 -26.86 0.86 -44.04
CA GLU A 270 -25.67 0.02 -43.89
C GLU A 270 -25.53 -0.95 -45.09
N GLY A 271 -24.53 -0.72 -45.95
CA GLY A 271 -24.18 -1.65 -47.03
C GLY A 271 -23.97 -1.03 -48.42
N GLN A 272 -24.34 0.23 -48.68
CA GLN A 272 -24.02 0.91 -49.95
C GLN A 272 -22.75 1.78 -49.85
N PRO A 273 -21.87 1.76 -50.87
CA PRO A 273 -20.63 2.53 -50.85
C PRO A 273 -20.93 4.02 -51.08
N CYS A 274 -20.88 4.82 -50.00
CA CYS A 274 -20.67 6.27 -50.14
C CYS A 274 -19.17 6.43 -50.49
N GLU A 275 -18.82 6.64 -51.75
CA GLU A 275 -17.43 6.88 -52.18
C GLU A 275 -16.93 8.24 -51.64
N LEU A 276 -16.56 8.25 -50.38
CA LEU A 276 -15.92 9.39 -49.71
C LEU A 276 -14.40 9.21 -49.78
N ARG A 277 -13.75 9.93 -50.71
CA ARG A 277 -12.28 10.15 -50.74
C ARG A 277 -11.69 10.64 -49.40
N LEU A 278 -12.53 11.04 -48.44
CA LEU A 278 -12.17 11.40 -47.06
C LEU A 278 -11.86 10.20 -46.17
N ALA A 279 -12.51 9.04 -46.36
CA ALA A 279 -12.22 7.83 -45.60
C ALA A 279 -10.83 7.28 -45.97
N GLU A 280 -10.47 7.24 -47.25
CA GLU A 280 -9.10 6.91 -47.68
C GLU A 280 -8.05 7.89 -47.14
N ARG A 281 -8.38 9.18 -46.99
CA ARG A 281 -7.49 10.16 -46.36
C ARG A 281 -7.32 9.92 -44.86
N ALA A 282 -8.37 9.50 -44.14
CA ALA A 282 -8.29 9.14 -42.72
C ALA A 282 -7.49 7.84 -42.49
N THR A 283 -7.61 6.85 -43.39
CA THR A 283 -6.84 5.60 -43.35
C THR A 283 -5.39 5.78 -43.82
N ALA A 284 -5.13 6.68 -44.77
CA ALA A 284 -3.77 7.10 -45.14
C ALA A 284 -3.12 7.97 -44.05
N PHE A 285 -3.91 8.75 -43.32
CA PHE A 285 -3.50 9.55 -42.15
C PHE A 285 -3.04 8.64 -41.00
N SER A 286 -3.80 7.59 -40.68
CA SER A 286 -3.39 6.60 -39.66
C SER A 286 -2.15 5.79 -40.07
N ARG A 287 -2.02 5.39 -41.34
CA ARG A 287 -0.80 4.71 -41.84
C ARG A 287 0.45 5.59 -41.82
N ARG A 288 0.33 6.90 -42.05
CA ARG A 288 1.45 7.87 -41.95
C ARG A 288 1.86 8.16 -40.50
N LEU A 289 0.91 8.18 -39.57
CA LEU A 289 1.16 8.30 -38.12
C LEU A 289 1.96 7.12 -37.55
N VAL A 290 1.78 5.92 -38.11
CA VAL A 290 2.48 4.69 -37.66
C VAL A 290 3.87 4.53 -38.31
N THR A 291 4.08 5.08 -39.51
CA THR A 291 5.32 4.88 -40.30
C THR A 291 6.32 6.04 -40.23
N GLY A 292 5.89 7.24 -39.81
CA GLY A 292 6.76 8.42 -39.66
C GLY A 292 7.67 8.42 -38.42
N SER A 293 7.52 7.44 -37.53
CA SER A 293 8.03 7.48 -36.15
C SER A 293 9.42 6.85 -35.95
N SER A 294 10.05 6.25 -36.97
CA SER A 294 11.25 5.42 -36.76
C SER A 294 12.59 6.00 -37.27
N ALA A 295 12.58 6.95 -38.21
CA ALA A 295 13.82 7.43 -38.84
C ALA A 295 14.57 8.57 -38.09
N PRO A 296 13.92 9.53 -37.39
CA PRO A 296 14.64 10.55 -36.62
C PRO A 296 15.17 10.05 -35.27
N VAL A 297 14.70 8.88 -34.82
CA VAL A 297 14.92 8.32 -33.48
C VAL A 297 16.40 7.97 -33.24
N PHE A 298 17.13 7.53 -34.26
CA PHE A 298 18.52 7.09 -34.11
C PHE A 298 19.52 8.24 -33.86
N VAL A 299 19.30 9.41 -34.44
CA VAL A 299 20.12 10.62 -34.22
C VAL A 299 19.77 11.30 -32.90
N LEU A 300 18.50 11.23 -32.49
CA LEU A 300 18.02 11.71 -31.18
C LEU A 300 18.48 10.83 -30.01
N LEU A 301 18.62 9.50 -30.20
CA LEU A 301 19.15 8.58 -29.20
C LEU A 301 20.63 8.85 -28.87
N LEU A 302 21.44 9.27 -29.85
CA LEU A 302 22.84 9.67 -29.64
C LEU A 302 22.98 10.98 -28.84
N VAL A 303 22.00 11.90 -28.92
CA VAL A 303 21.97 13.15 -28.14
C VAL A 303 21.32 12.94 -26.77
N ALA A 304 20.34 12.05 -26.67
CA ALA A 304 19.71 11.65 -25.41
C ALA A 304 20.71 11.02 -24.43
N GLY A 305 21.74 10.33 -24.92
CA GLY A 305 22.83 9.81 -24.09
C GLY A 305 23.70 10.88 -23.41
N ALA A 306 23.82 12.08 -24.01
CA ALA A 306 24.63 13.18 -23.47
C ALA A 306 23.83 14.16 -22.57
N GLY A 307 22.50 14.14 -22.65
CA GLY A 307 21.60 15.03 -21.91
C GLY A 307 20.94 14.43 -20.66
N GLN A 308 21.28 13.19 -20.28
CA GLN A 308 20.63 12.51 -19.14
C GLN A 308 20.91 13.17 -17.79
N ASP A 309 22.07 13.81 -17.64
CA ASP A 309 22.45 14.52 -16.41
C ASP A 309 21.90 15.96 -16.37
N PHE A 310 21.58 16.54 -17.53
CA PHE A 310 21.05 17.90 -17.62
C PHE A 310 19.51 17.89 -17.56
N ALA A 311 18.95 18.69 -16.65
CA ALA A 311 17.52 18.84 -16.44
C ALA A 311 16.76 17.51 -16.24
N ARG A 312 17.33 16.61 -15.42
CA ARG A 312 16.77 15.29 -15.15
C ARG A 312 15.41 15.40 -14.44
N ALA A 313 14.47 14.55 -14.86
CA ALA A 313 13.15 14.40 -14.24
C ALA A 313 13.17 13.18 -13.31
N LYS A 314 12.67 13.31 -12.07
CA LYS A 314 12.57 12.20 -11.12
C LYS A 314 11.47 12.47 -10.11
N THR A 315 10.49 11.59 -9.99
CA THR A 315 9.46 11.66 -8.94
C THR A 315 10.09 11.63 -7.55
N ASN A 316 9.67 12.55 -6.67
CA ASN A 316 10.03 12.54 -5.26
C ASN A 316 8.90 11.92 -4.42
N TYR A 317 9.23 10.92 -3.60
CA TYR A 317 8.31 10.31 -2.66
C TYR A 317 8.62 10.87 -1.27
N THR A 318 7.85 11.87 -0.85
CA THR A 318 8.08 12.57 0.41
C THR A 318 7.69 11.67 1.56
N LEU A 319 8.56 11.49 2.56
CA LEU A 319 8.11 10.99 3.86
C LEU A 319 7.12 12.04 4.38
N ASP A 320 5.83 11.68 4.46
CA ASP A 320 4.88 12.54 5.17
C ASP A 320 5.44 12.63 6.59
N ALA A 321 5.68 13.85 7.08
CA ALA A 321 5.76 14.02 8.52
C ALA A 321 4.44 13.46 9.05
N LEU A 322 4.52 12.35 9.80
CA LEU A 322 3.36 11.82 10.52
C LEU A 322 2.72 13.04 11.18
N PRO A 323 1.42 13.31 10.99
CA PRO A 323 0.81 14.44 11.68
C PRO A 323 1.13 14.22 13.15
N ALA A 324 1.86 15.18 13.75
CA ALA A 324 2.16 15.15 15.16
C ALA A 324 0.87 14.79 15.88
N ILE A 325 0.92 13.82 16.78
CA ILE A 325 -0.19 13.43 17.62
C ILE A 325 -0.59 14.70 18.38
N GLN A 326 -1.52 15.47 17.83
CA GLN A 326 -2.11 16.58 18.55
C GLN A 326 -3.08 15.93 19.53
N PRO A 327 -2.85 16.07 20.84
CA PRO A 327 -3.85 15.68 21.81
C PRO A 327 -5.12 16.44 21.47
N SER A 328 -6.25 15.74 21.36
CA SER A 328 -7.55 16.39 21.19
C SER A 328 -7.70 17.50 22.23
N GLU A 329 -7.97 18.72 21.76
CA GLU A 329 -8.26 19.90 22.58
C GLU A 329 -9.51 19.68 23.46
N GLN A 330 -9.41 18.89 24.53
CA GLN A 330 -10.32 18.92 25.69
C GLN A 330 -9.60 18.52 27.00
N ALA A 331 -8.30 18.76 27.11
CA ALA A 331 -7.60 18.70 28.39
C ALA A 331 -7.30 20.13 28.87
N VAL A 332 -8.04 20.58 29.88
CA VAL A 332 -7.81 21.85 30.58
C VAL A 332 -6.40 21.81 31.20
N VAL A 333 -5.48 22.60 30.65
CA VAL A 333 -4.12 22.76 31.17
C VAL A 333 -4.14 23.78 32.31
N VAL A 334 -3.73 23.34 33.51
CA VAL A 334 -3.31 24.24 34.60
C VAL A 334 -1.80 24.41 34.44
N GLU A 335 -1.37 25.62 34.08
CA GLU A 335 0.05 25.98 34.01
C GLU A 335 0.71 25.86 35.39
N VAL A 336 1.75 25.04 35.48
CA VAL A 336 2.75 25.12 36.55
C VAL A 336 4.10 25.40 35.90
N THR A 337 4.62 26.59 36.18
CA THR A 337 5.92 27.06 35.72
C THR A 337 7.02 26.36 36.52
N THR A 338 7.92 25.64 35.85
CA THR A 338 9.20 25.24 36.45
C THR A 338 10.34 25.36 35.46
N THR A 339 11.38 26.03 35.94
CA THR A 339 12.63 26.41 35.29
C THR A 339 13.52 25.21 34.96
N GLU A 340 14.13 25.28 33.77
CA GLU A 340 15.12 24.37 33.18
C GLU A 340 16.45 24.35 33.95
N PRO A 341 17.14 23.20 34.06
CA PRO A 341 18.59 23.22 34.21
C PRO A 341 19.33 22.40 33.12
N GLU A 342 20.28 23.11 32.52
CA GLU A 342 21.55 22.77 31.88
C GLU A 342 21.96 21.29 31.65
N VAL A 343 22.25 20.98 30.39
CA VAL A 343 22.69 19.68 29.85
C VAL A 343 24.21 19.48 30.01
N VAL A 344 24.62 18.39 30.66
CA VAL A 344 26.01 17.88 30.64
C VAL A 344 26.04 16.55 29.86
N PRO A 345 26.96 16.35 28.90
CA PRO A 345 26.98 15.13 28.09
C PRO A 345 27.57 13.95 28.88
N THR A 346 26.81 12.86 29.01
CA THR A 346 27.26 11.60 29.61
C THR A 346 27.61 10.60 28.50
N PRO A 347 28.71 9.82 28.61
CA PRO A 347 29.15 8.91 27.55
C PRO A 347 28.25 7.67 27.45
N THR A 348 28.08 7.19 26.21
CA THR A 348 27.28 6.04 25.79
C THR A 348 27.67 4.75 26.53
N PRO A 349 26.74 4.01 27.17
CA PRO A 349 27.03 2.72 27.77
C PRO A 349 26.93 1.58 26.73
N LEU A 350 27.83 0.60 26.84
CA LEU A 350 27.77 -0.67 26.10
C LEU A 350 26.48 -1.47 26.40
N PRO A 351 26.00 -2.32 25.47
CA PRO A 351 24.78 -3.11 25.66
C PRO A 351 24.96 -4.12 26.80
N THR A 352 24.13 -3.99 27.83
CA THR A 352 24.00 -4.96 28.93
C THR A 352 23.12 -6.11 28.46
N PRO A 353 23.48 -7.39 28.70
CA PRO A 353 22.61 -8.52 28.37
C PRO A 353 21.30 -8.44 29.16
N THR A 354 20.17 -8.52 28.46
CA THR A 354 18.82 -8.47 29.02
C THR A 354 18.66 -9.57 30.07
N PRO A 355 18.36 -9.26 31.35
CA PRO A 355 18.21 -10.28 32.38
C PRO A 355 17.00 -11.16 32.08
N LYS A 356 17.20 -12.48 32.17
CA LYS A 356 16.13 -13.47 32.03
C LYS A 356 15.06 -13.19 33.10
N PRO A 357 13.77 -13.03 32.73
CA PRO A 357 12.71 -12.71 33.67
C PRO A 357 12.60 -13.76 34.79
N THR A 358 12.36 -13.30 36.01
CA THR A 358 12.26 -14.12 37.22
C THR A 358 11.02 -15.04 37.15
N PRO A 359 11.13 -16.33 37.50
CA PRO A 359 9.99 -17.25 37.49
C PRO A 359 8.85 -16.72 38.38
N ARG A 360 7.70 -16.43 37.78
CA ARG A 360 6.46 -16.14 38.51
C ARG A 360 5.73 -17.45 38.78
N ILE A 361 4.98 -17.52 39.89
CA ILE A 361 4.00 -18.59 40.08
C ILE A 361 2.94 -18.41 38.98
N PRO A 362 2.70 -19.41 38.12
CA PRO A 362 1.75 -19.27 37.02
C PRO A 362 0.34 -19.17 37.60
N VAL A 363 -0.23 -17.98 37.59
CA VAL A 363 -1.64 -17.71 37.89
C VAL A 363 -2.34 -17.45 36.56
N PRO A 364 -3.51 -18.06 36.29
CA PRO A 364 -4.29 -17.73 35.10
C PRO A 364 -4.52 -16.23 35.02
N SER A 365 -4.38 -15.66 33.83
CA SER A 365 -4.71 -14.26 33.61
C SER A 365 -6.21 -14.02 33.74
N VAL A 366 -6.56 -12.80 34.11
CA VAL A 366 -7.92 -12.28 34.04
C VAL A 366 -7.90 -11.11 33.08
N VAL A 367 -8.61 -11.26 31.97
CA VAL A 367 -8.72 -10.25 30.92
C VAL A 367 -10.14 -9.71 30.90
N LYS A 368 -10.29 -8.39 31.03
CA LYS A 368 -11.58 -7.73 31.06
C LYS A 368 -11.60 -6.55 30.11
N ILE A 369 -12.74 -6.36 29.46
CA ILE A 369 -13.04 -5.17 28.69
C ILE A 369 -14.23 -4.51 29.36
N ALA A 370 -14.07 -3.24 29.72
CA ALA A 370 -15.12 -2.46 30.35
C ALA A 370 -15.55 -1.33 29.42
N GLY A 371 -16.82 -0.92 29.54
CA GLY A 371 -17.41 0.16 28.75
C GLY A 371 -18.44 -0.34 27.73
N GLY A 372 -18.91 0.58 26.90
CA GLY A 372 -20.00 0.37 25.95
C GLY A 372 -20.19 1.63 25.11
N ASN A 373 -21.10 1.61 24.15
CA ASN A 373 -21.29 2.71 23.20
C ASN A 373 -19.99 3.12 22.50
N MET A 374 -19.22 2.13 22.04
CA MET A 374 -17.97 2.27 21.29
C MET A 374 -16.84 2.93 22.07
N GLN A 375 -16.90 2.87 23.41
CA GLN A 375 -15.87 3.34 24.32
C GLN A 375 -15.49 2.19 25.26
N TYR A 376 -14.29 1.65 25.08
CA TYR A 376 -13.82 0.44 25.73
C TYR A 376 -12.43 0.62 26.34
N VAL A 377 -12.21 -0.08 27.44
CA VAL A 377 -10.92 -0.16 28.12
C VAL A 377 -10.56 -1.63 28.27
N TYR A 378 -9.44 -2.03 27.67
CA TYR A 378 -8.86 -3.36 27.80
C TYR A 378 -7.91 -3.44 28.99
N THR A 379 -8.10 -4.45 29.83
CA THR A 379 -7.24 -4.69 30.99
C THR A 379 -6.79 -6.14 31.07
N VAL A 380 -5.55 -6.34 31.52
CA VAL A 380 -4.97 -7.65 31.85
C VAL A 380 -4.55 -7.62 33.31
N ASN A 381 -5.12 -8.49 34.12
CA ASN A 381 -4.93 -8.55 35.57
C ASN A 381 -5.15 -7.17 36.24
N GLY A 382 -6.18 -6.44 35.77
CA GLY A 382 -6.53 -5.11 36.27
C GLY A 382 -5.67 -3.96 35.74
N VAL A 383 -4.64 -4.24 34.94
CA VAL A 383 -3.77 -3.21 34.35
C VAL A 383 -4.25 -2.88 32.94
N ARG A 384 -4.53 -1.60 32.68
CA ARG A 384 -4.88 -1.12 31.33
C ARG A 384 -3.71 -1.37 30.37
N GLN A 385 -4.03 -1.86 29.17
CA GLN A 385 -3.04 -2.09 28.12
C GLN A 385 -3.59 -1.70 26.75
N THR A 386 -2.74 -1.17 25.89
CA THR A 386 -2.94 -1.20 24.44
C THR A 386 -2.39 -2.52 23.88
N ILE A 387 -3.13 -3.15 22.97
CA ILE A 387 -2.65 -4.38 22.30
C ILE A 387 -1.61 -3.98 21.24
N ARG A 388 -0.34 -4.21 21.57
CA ARG A 388 0.81 -4.09 20.66
C ARG A 388 1.12 -5.49 20.15
N GLY A 389 0.36 -5.89 19.14
CA GLY A 389 0.31 -7.27 18.68
C GLY A 389 1.21 -7.55 17.48
N ILE A 390 1.57 -8.82 17.30
CA ILE A 390 2.16 -9.33 16.05
C ILE A 390 1.59 -10.71 15.70
N GLY A 391 1.35 -10.94 14.41
CA GLY A 391 1.00 -12.26 13.89
C GLY A 391 2.19 -13.22 14.04
N TYR A 392 1.93 -14.43 14.51
CA TYR A 392 2.96 -15.46 14.75
C TYR A 392 2.42 -16.84 14.37
N ASN A 393 2.98 -17.45 13.33
CA ASN A 393 2.64 -18.81 12.90
C ASN A 393 3.89 -19.57 12.42
N VAL A 394 5.04 -19.33 13.04
CA VAL A 394 6.25 -20.03 12.66
C VAL A 394 6.09 -21.51 13.01
N ASN A 395 6.13 -22.37 12.00
CA ASN A 395 5.89 -23.80 12.20
C ASN A 395 7.13 -24.47 12.84
N TYR A 396 7.08 -24.60 14.15
CA TYR A 396 8.03 -25.41 14.91
C TYR A 396 7.45 -26.74 15.38
N PHE A 397 6.19 -27.05 15.06
CA PHE A 397 5.42 -28.12 15.69
C PHE A 397 6.12 -29.49 15.63
N ASP A 398 6.71 -29.82 14.48
CA ASP A 398 7.40 -31.11 14.25
C ASP A 398 8.78 -31.20 14.93
N LEU A 399 9.25 -30.12 15.56
CA LEU A 399 10.54 -30.12 16.24
C LEU A 399 10.43 -30.65 17.69
N PRO A 400 11.50 -31.29 18.21
CA PRO A 400 11.54 -31.67 19.62
C PRO A 400 11.30 -30.48 20.55
N GLU A 401 10.56 -30.68 21.64
CA GLU A 401 10.18 -29.64 22.61
C GLU A 401 11.35 -28.72 23.01
N ARG A 402 12.50 -29.29 23.38
CA ARG A 402 13.68 -28.51 23.79
C ARG A 402 14.17 -27.59 22.67
N ARG A 403 14.01 -27.96 21.40
CA ARG A 403 14.36 -27.13 20.24
C ARG A 403 13.32 -26.04 20.02
N ARG A 404 12.03 -26.37 20.12
CA ARG A 404 10.92 -25.38 20.07
C ARG A 404 11.09 -24.31 21.14
N ALA A 405 11.31 -24.72 22.39
CA ALA A 405 11.56 -23.82 23.52
C ALA A 405 12.70 -22.82 23.27
N ARG A 406 13.82 -23.25 22.66
CA ARG A 406 14.94 -22.36 22.32
C ARG A 406 14.61 -21.38 21.18
N LEU A 407 13.80 -21.81 20.21
CA LEU A 407 13.36 -20.95 19.12
C LEU A 407 12.34 -19.91 19.62
N TYR A 408 11.43 -20.31 20.51
CA TYR A 408 10.56 -19.37 21.23
C TYR A 408 11.37 -18.40 22.10
N ASP A 409 12.38 -18.86 22.83
CA ASP A 409 13.28 -17.97 23.58
C ASP A 409 13.91 -16.90 22.68
N ARG A 410 14.38 -17.30 21.49
CA ARG A 410 14.95 -16.40 20.48
C ARG A 410 13.92 -15.39 19.94
N ASP A 411 12.74 -15.87 19.56
CA ASP A 411 11.70 -15.04 18.93
C ASP A 411 11.09 -14.07 19.95
N PHE A 412 10.70 -14.58 21.12
CA PHE A 412 10.00 -13.80 22.16
C PHE A 412 10.90 -12.81 22.88
N ALA A 413 12.21 -13.09 22.99
CA ALA A 413 13.17 -12.08 23.44
C ALA A 413 13.14 -10.85 22.53
N LYS A 414 13.15 -11.07 21.21
CA LYS A 414 13.16 -9.97 20.24
C LYS A 414 11.83 -9.23 20.16
N MET A 415 10.71 -9.94 20.23
CA MET A 415 9.38 -9.34 20.33
C MET A 415 9.25 -8.46 21.58
N ARG A 416 9.75 -8.93 22.73
CA ARG A 416 9.74 -8.15 23.96
C ARG A 416 10.61 -6.88 23.85
N GLU A 417 11.79 -6.98 23.23
CA GLU A 417 12.63 -5.80 22.93
C GLU A 417 11.90 -4.77 22.06
N MET A 418 11.05 -5.24 21.13
CA MET A 418 10.23 -4.39 20.27
C MET A 418 9.03 -3.76 21.01
N GLY A 419 8.72 -4.18 22.25
CA GLY A 419 7.53 -3.72 22.98
C GLY A 419 6.24 -4.45 22.62
N ILE A 420 6.32 -5.55 21.86
CA ILE A 420 5.20 -6.45 21.59
C ILE A 420 4.75 -7.09 22.91
N ASN A 421 3.44 -7.06 23.16
CA ASN A 421 2.86 -7.66 24.36
C ASN A 421 1.91 -8.84 24.06
N THR A 422 1.53 -9.05 22.80
CA THR A 422 0.56 -10.10 22.44
C THR A 422 0.91 -10.71 21.08
N ILE A 423 0.83 -12.04 20.97
CA ILE A 423 0.89 -12.77 19.69
C ILE A 423 -0.46 -13.34 19.32
N LEU A 424 -0.70 -13.52 18.03
CA LEU A 424 -1.91 -14.08 17.46
C LEU A 424 -1.56 -15.01 16.30
N GLY A 425 -2.26 -16.15 16.21
CA GLY A 425 -2.03 -17.16 15.17
C GLY A 425 -3.28 -17.55 14.40
N TRP A 426 -3.20 -18.62 13.62
CA TRP A 426 -4.30 -19.08 12.75
C TRP A 426 -4.67 -20.55 12.93
N ASP A 427 -3.69 -21.40 13.29
CA ASP A 427 -3.89 -22.84 13.47
C ASP A 427 -3.64 -23.23 14.93
N GLN A 428 -4.64 -23.85 15.56
CA GLN A 428 -4.55 -24.36 16.94
C GLN A 428 -3.42 -25.38 17.12
N ASN A 429 -3.00 -26.09 16.07
CA ASN A 429 -1.96 -27.10 16.17
C ASN A 429 -0.56 -26.50 16.28
N LEU A 430 -0.38 -25.23 15.89
CA LEU A 430 0.91 -24.53 16.01
C LEU A 430 1.12 -23.89 17.39
N PHE A 431 0.10 -23.92 18.24
CA PHE A 431 0.11 -23.37 19.59
C PHE A 431 -0.15 -24.47 20.62
N ASP A 432 0.84 -24.71 21.47
CA ASP A 432 0.71 -25.67 22.57
C ASP A 432 1.16 -25.08 23.91
N GLN A 433 1.22 -25.94 24.93
CA GLN A 433 1.64 -25.54 26.26
C GLN A 433 3.07 -25.01 26.31
N VAL A 434 3.96 -25.44 25.40
CA VAL A 434 5.34 -24.96 25.33
C VAL A 434 5.35 -23.53 24.79
N THR A 435 4.57 -23.25 23.74
CA THR A 435 4.38 -21.88 23.23
C THR A 435 3.84 -20.96 24.31
N LEU A 436 2.79 -21.37 25.04
CA LEU A 436 2.14 -20.57 26.09
C LEU A 436 3.05 -20.35 27.31
N ALA A 437 3.75 -21.38 27.77
CA ALA A 437 4.71 -21.26 28.87
C ALA A 437 5.85 -20.31 28.50
N LYS A 438 6.36 -20.39 27.26
CA LYS A 438 7.38 -19.47 26.77
C LYS A 438 6.86 -18.06 26.58
N ALA A 439 5.66 -17.87 26.08
CA ALA A 439 5.06 -16.54 25.99
C ALA A 439 4.95 -15.90 27.39
N ASP A 440 4.49 -16.65 28.40
CA ASP A 440 4.42 -16.19 29.79
C ASP A 440 5.78 -15.80 30.36
N GLU A 441 6.82 -16.61 30.14
CA GLU A 441 8.19 -16.29 30.57
C GLU A 441 8.61 -14.89 30.11
N TYR A 442 8.26 -14.49 28.87
CA TYR A 442 8.61 -13.17 28.32
C TYR A 442 7.55 -12.09 28.57
N GLY A 443 6.47 -12.40 29.28
CA GLY A 443 5.35 -11.47 29.52
C GLY A 443 4.50 -11.20 28.28
N ILE A 444 4.56 -12.10 27.28
CA ILE A 444 3.80 -12.03 26.05
C ILE A 444 2.49 -12.78 26.23
N GLY A 445 1.39 -12.13 25.91
CA GLY A 445 0.06 -12.71 25.84
C GLY A 445 -0.21 -13.44 24.53
N VAL A 446 -1.20 -14.32 24.51
CA VAL A 446 -1.58 -15.12 23.34
C VAL A 446 -3.08 -15.01 23.08
N VAL A 447 -3.44 -14.54 21.88
CA VAL A 447 -4.75 -14.82 21.30
C VAL A 447 -4.69 -16.23 20.74
N LEU A 448 -5.23 -17.20 21.48
CA LEU A 448 -5.04 -18.60 21.19
C LEU A 448 -6.00 -19.02 20.06
N PRO A 449 -5.50 -19.41 18.87
CA PRO A 449 -6.36 -19.59 17.71
C PRO A 449 -7.05 -20.96 17.72
N TYR A 450 -8.27 -21.01 17.19
CA TYR A 450 -8.95 -22.24 16.80
C TYR A 450 -9.52 -22.09 15.39
N HIS A 451 -9.06 -22.92 14.47
CA HIS A 451 -9.55 -22.95 13.10
C HIS A 451 -10.98 -23.53 13.07
N LEU A 452 -11.93 -22.72 12.61
CA LEU A 452 -13.28 -23.16 12.29
C LEU A 452 -13.36 -23.41 10.77
N PRO A 453 -13.72 -24.62 10.32
CA PRO A 453 -13.61 -25.02 8.92
C PRO A 453 -14.70 -24.37 8.03
N PRO A 454 -14.33 -23.55 7.03
CA PRO A 454 -15.29 -22.92 6.13
C PRO A 454 -16.07 -23.91 5.24
N GLU A 455 -15.53 -25.11 5.03
CA GLU A 455 -16.19 -26.23 4.33
C GLU A 455 -17.17 -27.03 5.20
N GLY A 456 -17.31 -26.66 6.48
CA GLY A 456 -18.21 -27.31 7.42
C GLY A 456 -19.68 -27.31 7.01
N ASN A 457 -20.41 -28.37 7.36
CA ASN A 457 -21.85 -28.45 7.12
C ASN A 457 -22.64 -27.82 8.28
N TYR A 458 -22.65 -26.49 8.37
CA TYR A 458 -23.33 -25.76 9.45
C TYR A 458 -24.87 -25.88 9.44
N LEU A 459 -25.46 -26.37 8.35
CA LEU A 459 -26.89 -26.73 8.31
C LEU A 459 -27.20 -27.95 9.19
N ASP A 460 -26.23 -28.84 9.39
CA ASP A 460 -26.39 -30.06 10.17
C ASP A 460 -26.20 -29.76 11.68
N PRO A 461 -27.23 -29.99 12.53
CA PRO A 461 -27.11 -29.83 13.98
C PRO A 461 -26.06 -30.76 14.60
N GLU A 462 -25.92 -32.01 14.14
CA GLU A 462 -24.97 -32.96 14.73
C GLU A 462 -23.52 -32.52 14.47
N TYR A 463 -23.27 -31.99 13.28
CA TYR A 463 -21.99 -31.38 12.94
C TYR A 463 -21.64 -30.20 13.87
N ARG A 464 -22.61 -29.31 14.11
CA ARG A 464 -22.44 -28.14 14.99
C ARG A 464 -22.15 -28.56 16.43
N GLU A 465 -22.92 -29.49 16.99
CA GLU A 465 -22.69 -30.00 18.35
C GLU A 465 -21.33 -30.69 18.47
N SER A 466 -20.96 -31.55 17.50
CA SER A 466 -19.65 -32.20 17.50
C SER A 466 -18.49 -31.21 17.44
N LEU A 467 -18.62 -30.15 16.64
CA LEU A 467 -17.60 -29.10 16.55
C LEU A 467 -17.53 -28.28 17.85
N LYS A 468 -18.67 -27.94 18.44
CA LYS A 468 -18.76 -27.25 19.73
C LYS A 468 -18.08 -28.05 20.84
N ASP A 469 -18.36 -29.35 20.96
CA ASP A 469 -17.75 -30.22 21.96
C ASP A 469 -16.23 -30.29 21.85
N LYS A 470 -15.69 -30.31 20.63
CA LYS A 470 -14.25 -30.26 20.37
C LYS A 470 -13.64 -28.95 20.86
N VAL A 471 -14.28 -27.82 20.55
CA VAL A 471 -13.82 -26.49 21.01
C VAL A 471 -13.88 -26.40 22.53
N ILE A 472 -14.97 -26.82 23.17
CA ILE A 472 -15.10 -26.78 24.64
C ILE A 472 -14.06 -27.66 25.32
N THR A 473 -13.76 -28.84 24.77
CA THR A 473 -12.70 -29.72 25.28
C THR A 473 -11.33 -29.03 25.20
N TRP A 474 -11.06 -28.36 24.07
CA TRP A 474 -9.84 -27.59 23.88
C TRP A 474 -9.74 -26.36 24.80
N VAL A 475 -10.83 -25.63 25.01
CA VAL A 475 -10.90 -24.50 25.96
C VAL A 475 -10.57 -24.95 27.38
N LYS A 476 -11.19 -26.04 27.85
CA LYS A 476 -10.92 -26.61 29.18
C LYS A 476 -9.45 -26.99 29.39
N ARG A 477 -8.73 -27.32 28.33
CA ARG A 477 -7.30 -27.66 28.39
C ARG A 477 -6.40 -26.45 28.60
N TYR A 478 -6.78 -25.27 28.09
CA TYR A 478 -5.90 -24.10 28.01
C TYR A 478 -6.38 -22.87 28.81
N LYS A 479 -7.61 -22.87 29.34
CA LYS A 479 -8.17 -21.70 30.05
C LYS A 479 -7.36 -21.20 31.26
N ASP A 480 -6.59 -22.08 31.89
CA ASP A 480 -5.81 -21.76 33.09
C ASP A 480 -4.35 -21.34 32.76
N GLN A 481 -4.06 -21.07 31.48
CA GLN A 481 -2.70 -20.70 31.03
C GLN A 481 -2.43 -19.21 31.28
N PRO A 482 -1.36 -18.82 31.99
CA PRO A 482 -1.07 -17.42 32.34
C PRO A 482 -0.86 -16.48 31.13
N ALA A 483 -0.40 -17.03 30.00
CA ALA A 483 -0.21 -16.27 28.77
C ALA A 483 -1.50 -16.07 27.97
N LEU A 484 -2.59 -16.78 28.26
CA LEU A 484 -3.83 -16.64 27.49
C LEU A 484 -4.36 -15.21 27.59
N ARG A 485 -4.85 -14.63 26.49
CA ARG A 485 -5.48 -13.30 26.51
C ARG A 485 -6.89 -13.33 25.97
N MET A 486 -7.09 -14.03 24.88
CA MET A 486 -8.38 -14.17 24.22
C MET A 486 -8.45 -15.52 23.50
N TRP A 487 -9.66 -16.00 23.28
CA TRP A 487 -9.95 -17.13 22.40
C TRP A 487 -10.18 -16.63 20.97
N GLY A 488 -9.26 -16.95 20.05
CA GLY A 488 -9.35 -16.60 18.64
C GLY A 488 -10.11 -17.65 17.85
N LEU A 489 -11.44 -17.65 17.97
CA LEU A 489 -12.29 -18.66 17.35
C LEU A 489 -12.63 -18.24 15.92
N GLY A 490 -12.04 -18.90 14.93
CA GLY A 490 -12.22 -18.60 13.52
C GLY A 490 -11.38 -17.42 13.00
N ASN A 491 -11.15 -17.45 11.69
CA ASN A 491 -10.53 -16.38 10.90
C ASN A 491 -11.12 -16.44 9.50
N GLU A 492 -11.76 -15.37 9.05
CA GLU A 492 -12.25 -15.23 7.67
C GLU A 492 -13.18 -16.37 7.20
N VAL A 493 -13.89 -16.99 8.14
CA VAL A 493 -14.71 -18.18 7.84
C VAL A 493 -15.86 -17.82 6.90
N LEU A 494 -16.49 -16.65 7.08
CA LEU A 494 -17.54 -16.21 6.16
C LEU A 494 -16.99 -15.84 4.79
N HIS A 495 -15.76 -15.32 4.72
CA HIS A 495 -15.09 -15.04 3.45
C HIS A 495 -14.81 -16.32 2.67
N ASP A 496 -14.36 -17.37 3.36
CA ASP A 496 -13.99 -18.64 2.74
C ASP A 496 -15.16 -19.60 2.46
N ILE A 497 -16.35 -19.37 3.05
CA ILE A 497 -17.55 -20.17 2.76
C ILE A 497 -17.95 -20.04 1.28
N LYS A 498 -17.79 -21.14 0.54
CA LYS A 498 -18.16 -21.23 -0.89
C LYS A 498 -19.66 -21.37 -1.10
N GLU A 499 -20.32 -22.16 -0.27
CA GLU A 499 -21.78 -22.36 -0.31
C GLU A 499 -22.49 -21.30 0.53
N LYS A 500 -22.92 -20.18 -0.06
CA LYS A 500 -23.56 -19.05 0.66
C LYS A 500 -24.71 -19.43 1.60
N ARG A 501 -25.39 -20.56 1.37
CA ARG A 501 -26.43 -21.08 2.28
C ARG A 501 -25.89 -21.48 3.66
N GLN A 502 -24.59 -21.74 3.80
CA GLN A 502 -23.91 -22.07 5.06
C GLN A 502 -23.57 -20.81 5.88
N SER A 503 -23.52 -19.62 5.27
CA SER A 503 -23.07 -18.38 5.94
C SER A 503 -23.95 -17.98 7.13
N LYS A 504 -25.28 -18.04 6.97
CA LYS A 504 -26.21 -17.72 8.08
C LYS A 504 -26.15 -18.79 9.19
N PRO A 505 -26.27 -20.10 8.89
CA PRO A 505 -26.08 -21.16 9.89
C PRO A 505 -24.74 -21.10 10.63
N PHE A 506 -23.65 -20.74 9.94
CA PHE A 506 -22.36 -20.51 10.58
C PHE A 506 -22.42 -19.35 11.59
N ALA A 507 -22.99 -18.20 11.21
CA ALA A 507 -23.07 -17.05 12.11
C ALA A 507 -23.94 -17.35 13.35
N GLU A 508 -25.03 -18.12 13.18
CA GLU A 508 -25.86 -18.61 14.30
C GLU A 508 -25.08 -19.59 15.20
N PHE A 509 -24.35 -20.54 14.60
CA PHE A 509 -23.46 -21.44 15.33
C PHE A 509 -22.37 -20.69 16.09
N TYR A 510 -21.76 -19.67 15.48
CA TYR A 510 -20.68 -18.90 16.11
C TYR A 510 -21.18 -18.18 17.37
N ARG A 511 -22.39 -17.61 17.33
CA ARG A 511 -23.03 -17.03 18.52
C ARG A 511 -23.11 -18.06 19.65
N ASP A 512 -23.70 -19.22 19.37
CA ASP A 512 -23.92 -20.27 20.38
C ASP A 512 -22.60 -20.83 20.93
N LEU A 513 -21.59 -20.94 20.06
CA LEU A 513 -20.24 -21.35 20.44
C LEU A 513 -19.58 -20.32 21.36
N ALA A 514 -19.62 -19.03 20.99
CA ALA A 514 -18.98 -17.97 21.75
C ALA A 514 -19.59 -17.86 23.16
N GLU A 515 -20.92 -17.89 23.27
CA GLU A 515 -21.61 -17.92 24.57
C GLU A 515 -21.15 -19.09 25.43
N SER A 516 -21.13 -20.30 24.86
CA SER A 516 -20.75 -21.52 25.60
C SER A 516 -19.28 -21.53 26.02
N VAL A 517 -18.39 -20.93 25.22
CA VAL A 517 -16.97 -20.80 25.59
C VAL A 517 -16.83 -19.80 26.74
N HIS A 518 -17.55 -18.67 26.70
CA HIS A 518 -17.49 -17.67 27.76
C HIS A 518 -18.06 -18.18 29.10
N GLU A 519 -19.11 -19.01 29.06
CA GLU A 519 -19.63 -19.69 30.26
C GLU A 519 -18.58 -20.61 30.91
N VAL A 520 -17.77 -21.30 30.10
CA VAL A 520 -16.70 -22.19 30.60
C VAL A 520 -15.48 -21.42 31.09
N ASP A 521 -15.21 -20.25 30.49
CA ASP A 521 -14.07 -19.39 30.80
C ASP A 521 -14.47 -17.89 30.78
N PRO A 522 -14.98 -17.36 31.91
CA PRO A 522 -15.37 -15.96 32.03
C PRO A 522 -14.17 -15.00 32.19
N ASN A 523 -12.94 -15.54 32.28
CA ASN A 523 -11.73 -14.75 32.47
C ASN A 523 -11.13 -14.24 31.16
N HIS A 524 -11.52 -14.79 30.01
CA HIS A 524 -10.92 -14.45 28.72
C HIS A 524 -11.98 -14.06 27.69
N PRO A 525 -11.84 -12.89 27.04
CA PRO A 525 -12.67 -12.50 25.90
C PRO A 525 -12.54 -13.46 24.71
N ILE A 526 -13.52 -13.41 23.82
CA ILE A 526 -13.55 -14.16 22.56
C ILE A 526 -13.45 -13.18 21.40
N ILE A 527 -12.55 -13.45 20.47
CA ILE A 527 -12.38 -12.64 19.25
C ILE A 527 -12.77 -13.46 18.02
N TYR A 528 -13.69 -12.90 17.20
CA TYR A 528 -13.92 -13.34 15.83
C TYR A 528 -13.15 -12.44 14.87
N ARG A 529 -12.46 -13.00 13.88
CA ARG A 529 -11.66 -12.23 12.92
C ARG A 529 -12.20 -12.39 11.52
N GLU A 530 -12.30 -11.29 10.79
CA GLU A 530 -12.92 -11.27 9.48
C GLU A 530 -12.30 -10.24 8.54
N ALA A 531 -12.46 -10.47 7.24
CA ALA A 531 -11.93 -9.62 6.19
C ALA A 531 -12.69 -8.29 6.11
N GLU A 532 -11.99 -7.21 6.47
CA GLU A 532 -12.48 -5.84 6.47
C GLU A 532 -13.86 -5.66 7.16
N ASP A 533 -14.79 -4.95 6.53
CA ASP A 533 -16.15 -4.66 7.00
C ASP A 533 -17.24 -5.35 6.16
N VAL A 534 -16.85 -6.20 5.21
CA VAL A 534 -17.75 -6.78 4.19
C VAL A 534 -18.81 -7.69 4.81
N PHE A 535 -18.45 -8.43 5.86
CA PHE A 535 -19.31 -9.42 6.51
C PHE A 535 -19.97 -8.92 7.80
N VAL A 536 -19.70 -7.66 8.17
CA VAL A 536 -20.26 -7.01 9.36
C VAL A 536 -21.80 -7.10 9.40
N PRO A 537 -22.56 -6.87 8.31
CA PRO A 537 -24.04 -6.98 8.37
C PRO A 537 -24.54 -8.36 8.79
N THR A 538 -23.89 -9.43 8.31
CA THR A 538 -24.25 -10.82 8.64
C THR A 538 -23.95 -11.12 10.10
N LEU A 539 -22.75 -10.74 10.57
CA LEU A 539 -22.28 -11.00 11.94
C LEU A 539 -23.03 -10.13 12.96
N LYS A 540 -23.19 -8.83 12.69
CA LYS A 540 -23.98 -7.90 13.52
C LYS A 540 -25.36 -8.46 13.83
N LYS A 541 -26.05 -9.01 12.82
CA LYS A 541 -27.38 -9.59 13.01
C LYS A 541 -27.37 -10.83 13.91
N ALA A 542 -26.37 -11.69 13.77
CA ALA A 542 -26.28 -12.93 14.54
C ALA A 542 -25.78 -12.70 15.98
N LEU A 543 -24.86 -11.75 16.17
CA LEU A 543 -24.14 -11.49 17.42
C LEU A 543 -24.78 -10.39 18.29
N ALA A 544 -25.75 -9.64 17.77
CA ALA A 544 -26.50 -8.65 18.55
C ALA A 544 -27.01 -9.15 19.92
N PRO A 545 -27.47 -10.42 20.07
CA PRO A 545 -27.88 -10.93 21.38
C PRO A 545 -26.76 -11.06 22.42
N LEU A 546 -25.49 -11.06 22.00
CA LEU A 546 -24.32 -11.20 22.89
C LEU A 546 -23.79 -9.85 23.40
N LEU A 547 -24.36 -8.73 22.94
CA LEU A 547 -23.90 -7.40 23.37
C LEU A 547 -24.31 -7.15 24.83
N SER A 548 -23.37 -6.67 25.62
CA SER A 548 -23.50 -6.48 27.07
C SER A 548 -22.76 -5.23 27.55
N ASP A 549 -23.11 -4.76 28.75
CA ASP A 549 -22.41 -3.64 29.43
C ASP A 549 -21.01 -4.05 29.96
N GLU A 550 -20.76 -5.36 30.08
CA GLU A 550 -19.43 -5.95 30.29
C GLU A 550 -19.03 -6.74 29.04
N PRO A 551 -18.53 -6.07 27.99
CA PRO A 551 -18.28 -6.71 26.70
C PRO A 551 -17.15 -7.74 26.83
N TRP A 552 -17.42 -8.96 26.41
CA TRP A 552 -16.44 -10.05 26.34
C TRP A 552 -16.26 -10.58 24.91
N LEU A 553 -17.10 -10.13 23.98
CA LEU A 553 -16.96 -10.37 22.56
C LEU A 553 -16.14 -9.24 21.92
N VAL A 554 -15.16 -9.61 21.10
CA VAL A 554 -14.27 -8.69 20.38
C VAL A 554 -14.40 -8.96 18.89
N TYR A 555 -14.40 -7.90 18.09
CA TYR A 555 -14.38 -8.01 16.64
C TYR A 555 -12.99 -7.67 16.08
N GLY A 556 -12.41 -8.64 15.38
CA GLY A 556 -11.14 -8.54 14.68
C GLY A 556 -11.37 -8.15 13.22
N VAL A 557 -10.72 -7.06 12.79
CA VAL A 557 -10.71 -6.62 11.39
C VAL A 557 -9.35 -6.93 10.77
N ASN A 558 -9.34 -7.80 9.76
CA ASN A 558 -8.17 -8.03 8.91
C ASN A 558 -8.19 -7.00 7.78
N ILE A 559 -7.18 -6.13 7.72
CA ILE A 559 -7.14 -5.06 6.73
C ILE A 559 -5.72 -4.64 6.38
N PHE A 560 -5.39 -4.75 5.09
CA PHE A 560 -4.03 -4.56 4.58
C PHE A 560 -3.88 -3.29 3.73
N THR A 561 -4.85 -2.39 3.80
CA THR A 561 -4.83 -1.14 3.04
C THR A 561 -5.21 0.05 3.91
N TYR A 562 -4.93 1.26 3.43
CA TYR A 562 -5.35 2.48 4.12
C TYR A 562 -6.86 2.72 4.12
N ARG A 563 -7.66 1.84 3.50
CA ARG A 563 -9.11 1.78 3.68
C ARG A 563 -9.49 1.64 5.16
N MET A 564 -8.57 1.15 6.01
CA MET A 564 -8.70 1.16 7.47
C MET A 564 -9.21 2.49 8.02
N GLY A 565 -8.70 3.64 7.55
CA GLY A 565 -9.15 4.94 8.04
C GLY A 565 -10.65 5.15 7.82
N LYS A 566 -11.18 4.72 6.66
CA LYS A 566 -12.59 4.79 6.32
C LYS A 566 -13.42 3.81 7.15
N VAL A 567 -12.94 2.57 7.32
CA VAL A 567 -13.61 1.55 8.14
C VAL A 567 -13.77 2.04 9.58
N LEU A 568 -12.69 2.55 10.18
CA LEU A 568 -12.71 3.04 11.56
C LEU A 568 -13.58 4.30 11.73
N THR A 569 -13.51 5.24 10.79
CA THR A 569 -14.34 6.46 10.84
C THR A 569 -15.83 6.14 10.71
N ASN A 570 -16.19 5.21 9.84
CA ASN A 570 -17.58 4.87 9.57
C ASN A 570 -18.15 3.78 10.49
N TRP A 571 -17.33 3.26 11.41
CA TRP A 571 -17.73 2.15 12.27
C TRP A 571 -18.97 2.47 13.11
N GLN A 572 -19.12 3.73 13.52
CA GLN A 572 -20.29 4.19 14.27
C GLN A 572 -21.62 3.93 13.55
N GLU A 573 -21.64 4.04 12.22
CA GLU A 573 -22.84 3.86 11.40
C GLU A 573 -22.96 2.42 10.86
N GLN A 574 -21.84 1.84 10.44
CA GLN A 574 -21.81 0.59 9.66
C GLN A 574 -21.51 -0.64 10.54
N GLY A 575 -20.80 -0.43 11.64
CA GLY A 575 -20.39 -1.44 12.61
C GLY A 575 -21.49 -1.81 13.61
N PHE A 576 -21.08 -2.36 14.75
CA PHE A 576 -21.92 -2.61 15.91
C PHE A 576 -21.13 -2.35 17.18
N ASP A 577 -21.84 -2.26 18.31
CA ASP A 577 -21.29 -1.83 19.60
C ASP A 577 -20.42 -2.94 20.23
N VAL A 578 -19.24 -3.15 19.65
CA VAL A 578 -18.26 -4.16 20.05
C VAL A 578 -16.85 -3.55 20.06
N PRO A 579 -15.97 -3.92 21.02
CA PRO A 579 -14.56 -3.52 20.96
C PRO A 579 -13.88 -4.05 19.71
N LEU A 580 -13.05 -3.21 19.09
CA LEU A 580 -12.30 -3.56 17.89
C LEU A 580 -10.86 -3.90 18.19
N VAL A 581 -10.37 -4.87 17.44
CA VAL A 581 -8.95 -5.13 17.27
C VAL A 581 -8.70 -5.14 15.77
N ILE A 582 -7.66 -4.45 15.31
CA ILE A 582 -7.16 -4.71 13.96
C ILE A 582 -6.36 -6.01 14.04
N SER A 583 -7.04 -7.13 13.79
CA SER A 583 -6.50 -8.47 14.04
C SER A 583 -5.38 -8.84 13.09
N GLU A 584 -5.29 -8.17 11.94
CA GLU A 584 -4.16 -8.24 11.01
C GLU A 584 -4.05 -6.90 10.27
N TYR A 585 -2.84 -6.33 10.26
CA TYR A 585 -2.53 -5.22 9.36
C TYR A 585 -1.11 -5.29 8.81
N GLY A 586 -0.99 -4.95 7.53
CA GLY A 586 0.26 -4.76 6.82
C GLY A 586 0.00 -3.94 5.56
N PRO A 587 0.93 -3.07 5.13
CA PRO A 587 0.71 -2.17 4.00
C PRO A 587 0.88 -2.89 2.65
N THR A 588 -0.21 -3.39 2.06
CA THR A 588 -0.21 -3.97 0.71
C THR A 588 0.26 -2.95 -0.33
N GLY A 589 1.01 -3.41 -1.33
CA GLY A 589 1.44 -2.57 -2.44
C GLY A 589 2.69 -1.75 -2.17
N LEU A 590 3.32 -1.90 -1.00
CA LEU A 590 4.49 -1.11 -0.59
C LEU A 590 5.72 -1.99 -0.39
N GLY A 591 6.84 -1.54 -0.97
CA GLY A 591 8.13 -2.23 -0.88
C GLY A 591 8.85 -1.95 0.44
N PRO A 592 9.95 -2.67 0.74
CA PRO A 592 10.65 -2.57 2.02
C PRO A 592 11.11 -1.15 2.42
N SER A 593 11.38 -0.27 1.46
CA SER A 593 11.76 1.13 1.74
C SER A 593 10.59 2.00 2.20
N ASP A 594 9.37 1.72 1.73
CA ASP A 594 8.16 2.50 2.03
C ASP A 594 7.34 1.90 3.18
N ARG A 595 7.56 0.61 3.46
CA ARG A 595 6.83 -0.19 4.44
C ARG A 595 6.91 0.36 5.88
N PRO A 596 8.07 0.81 6.41
CA PRO A 596 8.16 1.29 7.80
C PRO A 596 7.24 2.49 8.10
N ALA A 597 7.29 3.53 7.26
CA ALA A 597 6.43 4.71 7.40
C ALA A 597 4.93 4.35 7.26
N ALA A 598 4.62 3.35 6.44
CA ALA A 598 3.26 2.88 6.26
C ALA A 598 2.70 2.15 7.48
N TYR A 599 3.49 1.32 8.16
CA TYR A 599 3.07 0.72 9.44
C TYR A 599 2.81 1.78 10.50
N LEU A 600 3.68 2.79 10.64
CA LEU A 600 3.45 3.92 11.55
C LEU A 600 2.17 4.67 11.23
N ARG A 601 1.89 4.89 9.94
CA ARG A 601 0.65 5.52 9.49
C ARG A 601 -0.58 4.69 9.84
N MET A 602 -0.55 3.37 9.62
CA MET A 602 -1.65 2.46 9.98
C MET A 602 -1.83 2.41 11.51
N TRP A 603 -0.73 2.41 12.27
CA TRP A 603 -0.78 2.54 13.73
C TRP A 603 -1.46 3.84 14.16
N GLY A 604 -1.05 4.97 13.58
CA GLY A 604 -1.68 6.27 13.81
C GLY A 604 -3.18 6.31 13.47
N LEU A 605 -3.62 5.59 12.43
CA LEU A 605 -5.06 5.46 12.12
C LEU A 605 -5.84 4.79 13.26
N MET A 606 -5.28 3.72 13.85
CA MET A 606 -5.89 3.07 15.01
C MET A 606 -5.89 3.97 16.24
N ARG A 607 -4.80 4.72 16.46
CA ARG A 607 -4.64 5.61 17.62
C ARG A 607 -5.48 6.88 17.59
N ARG A 608 -6.10 7.22 16.47
CA ARG A 608 -7.18 8.24 16.41
C ARG A 608 -8.50 7.77 17.03
N HIS A 609 -8.66 6.47 17.26
CA HIS A 609 -9.87 5.89 17.84
C HIS A 609 -9.56 5.06 19.10
N PRO A 610 -8.88 5.64 20.11
CA PRO A 610 -8.19 4.84 21.13
C PRO A 610 -9.11 4.10 22.10
N ASN A 611 -10.37 4.51 22.18
CA ASN A 611 -11.40 3.86 23.00
C ASN A 611 -12.27 2.89 22.17
N LEU A 612 -12.23 2.93 20.84
CA LEU A 612 -12.92 1.94 20.01
C LEU A 612 -11.99 0.77 19.65
N VAL A 613 -10.74 1.10 19.31
CA VAL A 613 -9.72 0.15 18.85
C VAL A 613 -8.75 -0.14 19.99
N LEU A 614 -8.81 -1.37 20.52
CA LEU A 614 -7.97 -1.85 21.62
C LEU A 614 -6.49 -1.97 21.25
N GLY A 615 -6.19 -2.04 19.95
CA GLY A 615 -4.86 -2.13 19.38
C GLY A 615 -4.89 -2.94 18.08
N GLY A 616 -3.75 -3.49 17.69
CA GLY A 616 -3.66 -4.27 16.46
C GLY A 616 -2.46 -5.18 16.36
N PHE A 617 -2.50 -6.08 15.39
CA PHE A 617 -1.47 -7.09 15.15
C PHE A 617 -0.75 -6.85 13.83
N MET A 618 0.54 -6.51 13.91
CA MET A 618 1.38 -6.39 12.73
C MET A 618 1.49 -7.74 12.03
N TYR A 619 1.32 -7.73 10.72
CA TYR A 619 1.48 -8.89 9.87
C TYR A 619 2.85 -8.83 9.17
N VAL A 620 3.82 -9.71 9.40
CA VAL A 620 3.80 -10.88 10.28
C VAL A 620 5.24 -11.27 10.68
N TRP A 621 5.40 -11.88 11.85
CA TRP A 621 6.68 -12.42 12.29
C TRP A 621 7.04 -13.69 11.52
N SER A 622 7.60 -13.51 10.33
CA SER A 622 8.10 -14.57 9.47
C SER A 622 9.01 -13.99 8.37
N THR A 623 9.63 -14.89 7.61
CA THR A 623 10.46 -14.53 6.44
C THR A 623 9.64 -14.24 5.20
N ASN A 624 8.61 -15.04 4.95
CA ASN A 624 7.86 -15.05 3.69
C ASN A 624 6.34 -15.07 3.90
N GLY A 625 5.85 -14.58 5.03
CA GLY A 625 4.44 -14.73 5.39
C GLY A 625 4.03 -16.20 5.65
N PRO A 626 2.79 -16.45 6.09
CA PRO A 626 2.23 -17.79 6.23
C PRO A 626 1.75 -18.38 4.90
N GLU A 627 1.28 -17.59 3.94
CA GLU A 627 0.91 -18.05 2.60
C GLU A 627 1.86 -17.54 1.50
N ALA A 628 1.82 -18.18 0.33
CA ALA A 628 2.63 -17.75 -0.82
C ALA A 628 2.28 -16.32 -1.30
N LEU A 629 1.07 -15.83 -1.03
CA LEU A 629 0.70 -14.46 -1.35
C LEU A 629 1.28 -13.43 -0.37
N ASP A 630 1.68 -13.88 0.83
CA ASP A 630 2.11 -13.05 1.95
C ASP A 630 3.61 -12.81 2.02
N ARG A 631 4.36 -13.30 1.02
CA ARG A 631 5.83 -13.22 0.93
C ARG A 631 6.37 -11.82 1.18
N VAL A 632 5.62 -10.81 0.78
CA VAL A 632 6.00 -9.40 0.91
C VAL A 632 5.84 -8.83 2.33
N PHE A 633 5.16 -9.53 3.25
CA PHE A 633 4.87 -9.06 4.61
C PHE A 633 5.84 -9.57 5.68
N GLY A 634 6.74 -10.51 5.35
CA GLY A 634 7.71 -11.03 6.31
C GLY A 634 8.55 -9.90 6.93
N LEU A 635 8.52 -9.78 8.26
CA LEU A 635 9.23 -8.74 9.01
C LEU A 635 10.62 -9.17 9.48
N VAL A 636 10.93 -10.47 9.46
CA VAL A 636 12.22 -11.00 9.93
C VAL A 636 12.73 -12.15 9.05
N ASP A 637 14.04 -12.25 8.85
CA ASP A 637 14.64 -13.41 8.17
C ASP A 637 14.63 -14.68 9.04
N GLU A 638 15.16 -15.78 8.51
CA GLU A 638 15.30 -17.07 9.23
C GLU A 638 16.13 -16.98 10.53
N ASN A 639 16.93 -15.94 10.68
CA ASN A 639 17.81 -15.66 11.82
C ASN A 639 17.23 -14.59 12.77
N ASN A 640 15.98 -14.15 12.56
CA ASN A 640 15.31 -13.04 13.26
C ASN A 640 15.91 -11.65 13.02
N HIS A 641 16.71 -11.45 11.97
CA HIS A 641 17.10 -10.10 11.58
C HIS A 641 15.93 -9.40 10.90
N PRO A 642 15.64 -8.14 11.23
CA PRO A 642 14.63 -7.35 10.53
C PRO A 642 14.88 -7.33 9.02
N THR A 643 13.82 -7.51 8.22
CA THR A 643 13.92 -7.45 6.76
C THR A 643 13.99 -6.01 6.22
N ASP A 644 13.61 -5.03 7.04
CA ASP A 644 13.78 -3.59 6.84
C ASP A 644 13.66 -2.83 8.19
N GLN A 645 13.54 -1.50 8.14
CA GLN A 645 13.45 -0.62 9.32
C GLN A 645 12.10 -0.68 10.06
N THR A 646 11.12 -1.49 9.61
CA THR A 646 9.78 -1.54 10.21
C THR A 646 9.85 -1.94 11.68
N VAL A 647 10.63 -2.97 12.01
CA VAL A 647 10.78 -3.46 13.39
C VAL A 647 11.35 -2.37 14.30
N GLU A 648 12.38 -1.67 13.84
CA GLU A 648 13.06 -0.61 14.60
C GLU A 648 12.14 0.60 14.83
N MET A 649 11.48 1.09 13.78
CA MET A 649 10.62 2.27 13.87
C MET A 649 9.38 2.00 14.74
N MET A 650 8.75 0.83 14.58
CA MET A 650 7.61 0.44 15.42
C MET A 650 8.02 0.22 16.88
N ALA A 651 9.22 -0.32 17.13
CA ALA A 651 9.75 -0.45 18.49
C ALA A 651 9.90 0.90 19.19
N ALA A 652 10.42 1.91 18.48
CA ALA A 652 10.54 3.27 19.01
C ALA A 652 9.16 3.84 19.39
N THR A 653 8.17 3.73 18.49
CA THR A 653 6.79 4.18 18.77
C THR A 653 6.15 3.44 19.93
N PHE A 654 6.34 2.12 20.04
CA PHE A 654 5.81 1.36 21.17
C PHE A 654 6.50 1.71 22.49
N ALA A 655 7.79 2.05 22.49
CA ALA A 655 8.50 2.48 23.68
C ALA A 655 7.94 3.81 24.24
N GLU A 656 7.60 4.75 23.36
CA GLU A 656 6.94 6.02 23.73
C GLU A 656 5.57 5.75 24.37
N GLU A 657 4.72 4.96 23.74
CA GLU A 657 3.40 4.62 24.31
C GLU A 657 3.50 3.87 25.65
N ILE A 658 4.47 2.96 25.80
CA ILE A 658 4.70 2.26 27.06
C ILE A 658 5.05 3.24 28.19
N GLN A 659 5.79 4.30 27.86
CA GLN A 659 6.14 5.33 28.83
C GLN A 659 4.91 6.14 29.24
N GLU A 660 4.09 6.57 28.26
CA GLU A 660 2.83 7.28 28.51
C GLU A 660 1.84 6.44 29.35
N GLU A 661 1.72 5.14 29.07
CA GLU A 661 0.88 4.20 29.85
C GLU A 661 1.33 4.09 31.31
N LYS A 662 2.64 4.14 31.59
CA LYS A 662 3.16 4.11 32.96
C LYS A 662 2.88 5.41 33.71
N GLU A 663 3.00 6.54 33.04
CA GLU A 663 2.77 7.87 33.63
C GLU A 663 1.28 8.09 33.96
N THR A 664 0.37 7.62 33.11
CA THR A 664 -1.07 7.69 33.37
C THR A 664 -1.53 6.79 34.53
N VAL A 665 -0.85 5.66 34.78
CA VAL A 665 -1.11 4.79 35.95
C VAL A 665 -0.55 5.37 37.25
N ALA A 666 0.48 6.23 37.18
CA ALA A 666 1.11 6.84 38.35
C ALA A 666 0.34 8.03 38.95
N LEU A 667 -0.64 8.59 38.21
CA LEU A 667 -1.50 9.66 38.70
C LEU A 667 -2.73 9.07 39.41
N PRO A 668 -3.02 9.43 40.67
CA PRO A 668 -4.22 8.96 41.34
C PRO A 668 -5.47 9.46 40.59
N PRO A 669 -6.55 8.66 40.51
CA PRO A 669 -7.80 9.12 39.92
C PRO A 669 -8.27 10.37 40.70
N LYS A 670 -8.49 11.48 40.00
CA LYS A 670 -9.18 12.63 40.59
C LYS A 670 -10.58 12.18 40.97
N ASP A 671 -10.87 12.15 42.26
CA ASP A 671 -12.20 11.89 42.79
C ASP A 671 -13.23 12.79 42.09
N ALA A 672 -14.13 12.18 41.32
CA ALA A 672 -15.29 12.83 40.73
C ALA A 672 -16.39 13.05 41.80
N SER A 673 -16.01 13.46 43.01
CA SER A 673 -16.90 13.66 44.15
C SER A 673 -16.77 15.04 44.77
N GLU A 674 -16.54 16.08 43.98
CA GLU A 674 -16.62 17.47 44.47
C GLU A 674 -17.25 18.38 43.41
N THR A 675 -18.54 18.20 43.16
CA THR A 675 -19.41 19.27 42.60
C THR A 675 -20.87 18.97 42.91
N ARG A 676 -21.22 18.96 44.21
CA ARG A 676 -22.61 19.04 44.70
C ARG A 676 -22.71 19.67 46.09
N VAL A 677 -22.27 20.91 46.25
CA VAL A 677 -22.72 21.85 47.30
C VAL A 677 -22.44 23.26 46.76
N GLY A 678 -23.35 24.23 46.69
CA GLY A 678 -24.73 24.29 47.13
C GLY A 678 -25.47 25.45 46.47
N SER A 679 -26.78 25.43 46.67
CA SER A 679 -27.72 26.51 46.42
C SER A 679 -27.41 27.76 47.27
N GLN A 680 -27.34 28.92 46.62
CA GLN A 680 -28.11 30.13 46.94
C GLN A 680 -28.06 31.11 45.78
#